data_AF-A0A8J7RDG5-F1
#
_entry.id   AF-A0A8J7RDG5-F1
#
_cell.length_a   1.000
_cell.length_b   1.000
_cell.length_c   1.000
_cell.angle_alpha   90.00
_cell.angle_beta   90.00
_cell.angle_gamma   90.00
#
_symmetry.space_group_name_H-M   'P 1'
#
loop_
_entity.id
_entity.type
_entity.pdbx_description
1 polymer ?
#
loop_
_entity_poly.entity_id
_entity_poly.type
_entity_poly.pdbx_seq_one_letter_code
_entity_poly.pdbx_strand_id
1 'polypeptide(L)'
;MIPSALAALFPEGGVVELRALADRFTHSGYFDDFAKLANAAAALDADPEMKGTYVTLNKVDPALLARRANRVKMRLTRSDPTTADADIVRRRWLPIDLDPVRPSGVSSTEDEHEAALERAGVIARWLAGQGFSDPIKADSGNGAHLLYRIDLANDEAATALVKAVLVTLDALFSDEVVTVDTANYNAARIWKLYGTTSRKGDHTTERPHRRAQVLAVPEHPEVVGDEVLMKVAALLPVDAPTPPPAPKRGKPLDLGTWLREHGIGVRTAKPWQGGTLYVLEDCPFSSAHHDGAFAVQFPSGAIHAGCHHASCGGGTQRWPELRGKYETRRRKKEAPPPPPPPPAPDPDPALREEAMAVLAEGDPLGFLLDTFAREHVGDRIVAECLVMSLASQSVENTSGLHVSVSGNSGKGKSHACTTMLKQVPAAYRLAGTVSDKALYYKTDLRPGTVFLFDDVSLSDDLQEVLKAATANFREGIEHQTLTTDRKLQVCRIPERCVWWLAKVEDSGDDQVMNRMLTTWIDDSTEQDERVLRHRKQKEAEEAENEDAEDPALAVCQAVWEVLKEERLHVSIPYAEAVQFSSAANRRNPGILFDLVKASALLHRFQREPYEGGIRASREDFETAARIYAAINGEAGGQETKLTKNESAALETVATMGWDVFTVRMLQDALGLSYHQTRRILHGYNNGGSTYSGLLEKCPAVGFADTLISEEVDGSMVRRREHQFSFDLVAYRRWTGGAYVWLDPDLPDDGDDDDDGTCAPRMHRDGTADVQEKKTEERPQSTYSKERREISLSHSTRLHQIGSTHPASDRSGSEGMGVCDRGAGARDGEKPGERSVIHNHGHTSSPFIDNTRVHPGAIRCTSARPPVLLPGVLDHREFTRVRTDLGRCGVCGEGRAVFRSADGHVVLCERCYAGLVREGNTGRGVG
;
A
#
# COMPACT_ATOMS: atom_id res chain seq x y z
N MET A 1 -50.45 19.86 1.85
CA MET A 1 -49.40 18.86 1.54
C MET A 1 -48.01 19.46 1.69
N ILE A 2 -47.43 20.16 0.70
CA ILE A 2 -46.01 20.60 0.77
C ILE A 2 -45.66 21.42 2.04
N PRO A 3 -46.43 22.44 2.47
CA PRO A 3 -46.12 23.17 3.71
C PRO A 3 -46.10 22.29 4.97
N SER A 4 -47.06 21.35 5.07
CA SER A 4 -47.16 20.39 6.16
C SER A 4 -45.96 19.42 6.19
N ALA A 5 -45.50 19.00 5.00
CA ALA A 5 -44.31 18.16 4.87
C ALA A 5 -43.03 18.90 5.29
N LEU A 6 -42.88 20.17 4.91
CA LEU A 6 -41.74 21.00 5.33
C LEU A 6 -41.72 21.20 6.85
N ALA A 7 -42.88 21.45 7.47
CA ALA A 7 -43.00 21.57 8.92
C ALA A 7 -42.62 20.27 9.66
N ALA A 8 -42.97 19.10 9.12
CA ALA A 8 -42.59 17.80 9.70
C ALA A 8 -41.10 17.46 9.51
N LEU A 9 -40.51 17.81 8.36
CA LEU A 9 -39.10 17.54 8.05
C LEU A 9 -38.13 18.51 8.73
N PHE A 10 -38.54 19.76 8.95
CA PHE A 10 -37.69 20.85 9.41
C PHE A 10 -38.35 21.67 10.54
N PRO A 11 -38.70 21.05 11.69
CA PRO A 11 -39.38 21.75 12.79
C PRO A 11 -38.53 22.86 13.43
N GLU A 12 -37.20 22.75 13.36
CA GLU A 12 -36.23 23.75 13.81
C GLU A 12 -36.04 24.93 12.82
N GLY A 13 -36.66 24.86 11.63
CA GLY A 13 -36.36 25.77 10.52
C GLY A 13 -34.94 25.61 9.97
N GLY A 14 -34.42 26.66 9.33
CA GLY A 14 -33.06 26.71 8.77
C GLY A 14 -33.03 26.75 7.25
N VAL A 15 -31.83 26.68 6.67
CA VAL A 15 -31.62 26.74 5.21
C VAL A 15 -31.73 25.35 4.60
N VAL A 16 -32.62 25.19 3.62
CA VAL A 16 -32.85 23.94 2.88
C VAL A 16 -32.55 24.16 1.40
N GLU A 17 -31.80 23.25 0.77
CA GLU A 17 -31.72 23.21 -0.70
C GLU A 17 -32.96 22.50 -1.25
N LEU A 18 -33.70 23.17 -2.14
CA LEU A 18 -34.68 22.57 -3.03
C LEU A 18 -33.99 22.20 -4.34
N ARG A 19 -34.10 20.96 -4.80
CA ARG A 19 -33.52 20.47 -6.05
C ARG A 19 -34.57 19.73 -6.90
N ALA A 20 -34.74 20.10 -8.16
CA ALA A 20 -35.61 19.39 -9.10
C ALA A 20 -34.81 18.85 -10.29
N LEU A 21 -35.20 17.68 -10.78
CA LEU A 21 -34.53 16.94 -11.84
C LEU A 21 -35.43 16.82 -13.07
N ALA A 22 -34.92 17.25 -14.22
CA ALA A 22 -35.48 17.04 -15.55
C ALA A 22 -34.47 16.28 -16.43
N ASP A 23 -34.89 15.77 -17.60
CA ASP A 23 -34.11 14.82 -18.43
C ASP A 23 -32.69 15.26 -18.82
N ARG A 24 -32.42 16.57 -18.84
CA ARG A 24 -31.10 17.12 -19.19
C ARG A 24 -30.54 18.14 -18.20
N PHE A 25 -31.33 18.52 -17.20
CA PHE A 25 -31.05 19.70 -16.39
C PHE A 25 -31.45 19.49 -14.93
N THR A 26 -30.58 19.96 -14.03
CA THR A 26 -30.88 20.11 -12.61
C THR A 26 -31.27 21.55 -12.33
N HIS A 27 -32.23 21.74 -11.44
CA HIS A 27 -32.75 23.02 -10.99
C HIS A 27 -32.55 23.07 -9.47
N SER A 28 -32.07 24.19 -8.92
CA SER A 28 -31.74 24.27 -7.48
C SER A 28 -32.00 25.66 -6.93
N GLY A 29 -32.41 25.75 -5.66
CA GLY A 29 -32.56 26.99 -4.90
C GLY A 29 -32.34 26.74 -3.41
N TYR A 30 -31.97 27.77 -2.65
CA TYR A 30 -31.77 27.67 -1.20
C TYR A 30 -32.78 28.55 -0.48
N PHE A 31 -33.44 28.03 0.54
CA PHE A 31 -34.57 28.69 1.20
C PHE A 31 -34.47 28.62 2.71
N ASP A 32 -34.59 29.77 3.37
CA ASP A 32 -34.93 29.93 4.79
C ASP A 32 -36.42 30.28 4.96
N ASP A 33 -37.08 30.79 3.91
CA ASP A 33 -38.52 31.01 3.85
C ASP A 33 -39.25 29.78 3.25
N PHE A 34 -39.86 28.97 4.12
CA PHE A 34 -40.55 27.75 3.71
C PHE A 34 -41.86 27.99 2.95
N ALA A 35 -42.47 29.18 3.04
CA ALA A 35 -43.62 29.52 2.20
C ALA A 35 -43.15 29.76 0.74
N LYS A 36 -42.02 30.45 0.56
CA LYS A 36 -41.37 30.58 -0.76
C LYS A 36 -40.88 29.23 -1.30
N LEU A 37 -40.30 28.37 -0.43
CA LEU A 37 -39.90 27.01 -0.80
C LEU A 37 -41.11 26.21 -1.31
N ALA A 38 -42.21 26.18 -0.55
CA ALA A 38 -43.43 25.46 -0.93
C ALA A 38 -44.03 25.96 -2.26
N ASN A 39 -44.06 27.27 -2.48
CA ASN A 39 -44.54 27.88 -3.73
C ASN A 39 -43.62 27.53 -4.92
N ALA A 40 -42.30 27.58 -4.74
CA ALA A 40 -41.33 27.21 -5.77
C ALA A 40 -41.41 25.70 -6.10
N ALA A 41 -41.57 24.85 -5.09
CA ALA A 41 -41.74 23.41 -5.26
C ALA A 41 -43.06 23.06 -5.98
N ALA A 42 -44.16 23.76 -5.67
CA ALA A 42 -45.44 23.59 -6.35
C ALA A 42 -45.36 24.04 -7.81
N ALA A 43 -44.68 25.15 -8.10
CA ALA A 43 -44.47 25.63 -9.47
C ALA A 43 -43.61 24.65 -10.30
N LEU A 44 -42.56 24.08 -9.70
CA LEU A 44 -41.76 23.02 -10.34
C LEU A 44 -42.57 21.73 -10.54
N ASP A 45 -43.39 21.33 -9.58
CA ASP A 45 -44.20 20.11 -9.70
C ASP A 45 -45.38 20.24 -10.69
N ALA A 46 -45.77 21.46 -11.05
CA ALA A 46 -46.74 21.71 -12.12
C ALA A 46 -46.15 21.51 -13.53
N ASP A 47 -44.82 21.52 -13.67
CA ASP A 47 -44.11 21.29 -14.93
C ASP A 47 -43.97 19.78 -15.22
N PRO A 48 -44.54 19.25 -16.32
CA PRO A 48 -44.43 17.84 -16.66
C PRO A 48 -43.01 17.39 -17.06
N GLU A 49 -42.08 18.31 -17.38
CA GLU A 49 -40.67 17.95 -17.62
C GLU A 49 -39.95 17.51 -16.33
N MET A 50 -40.47 17.87 -15.15
CA MET A 50 -39.84 17.60 -13.85
C MET A 50 -40.13 16.17 -13.36
N LYS A 51 -39.14 15.29 -13.50
CA LYS A 51 -39.18 13.88 -13.08
C LYS A 51 -39.35 13.73 -11.56
N GLY A 52 -38.73 14.64 -10.80
CA GLY A 52 -38.90 14.67 -9.35
C GLY A 52 -38.31 15.91 -8.67
N THR A 53 -38.94 16.29 -7.55
CA THR A 53 -38.53 17.38 -6.67
C THR A 53 -38.07 16.83 -5.33
N TYR A 54 -36.95 17.35 -4.83
CA TYR A 54 -36.18 16.83 -3.70
C TYR A 54 -35.69 17.97 -2.79
N VAL A 55 -35.38 17.65 -1.54
CA VAL A 55 -34.78 18.56 -0.55
C VAL A 55 -33.60 17.90 0.18
N THR A 56 -32.67 18.71 0.72
CA THR A 56 -31.64 18.23 1.67
C THR A 56 -32.27 17.98 3.05
N LEU A 57 -32.11 16.79 3.62
CA LEU A 57 -32.66 16.47 4.95
C LEU A 57 -31.87 17.05 6.13
N ASN A 58 -30.54 17.03 6.03
CA ASN A 58 -29.66 17.37 7.14
C ASN A 58 -29.38 18.88 7.22
N LYS A 59 -28.90 19.36 8.37
CA LYS A 59 -28.70 20.79 8.61
C LYS A 59 -27.55 21.32 7.76
N VAL A 60 -27.88 22.10 6.75
CA VAL A 60 -26.94 22.76 5.83
C VAL A 60 -26.30 23.98 6.51
N ASP A 61 -25.06 24.34 6.15
CA ASP A 61 -24.47 25.62 6.57
C ASP A 61 -25.31 26.80 6.04
N PRO A 62 -25.81 27.71 6.91
CA PRO A 62 -26.61 28.86 6.50
C PRO A 62 -25.96 29.76 5.44
N ALA A 63 -24.62 29.79 5.34
CA ALA A 63 -23.91 30.56 4.31
C ALA A 63 -24.30 30.15 2.88
N LEU A 64 -24.74 28.91 2.68
CA LEU A 64 -25.19 28.42 1.37
C LEU A 64 -26.44 29.12 0.84
N LEU A 65 -27.23 29.78 1.69
CA LEU A 65 -28.35 30.61 1.26
C LEU A 65 -27.92 31.63 0.20
N ALA A 66 -26.71 32.21 0.35
CA ALA A 66 -26.15 33.19 -0.58
C ALA A 66 -25.95 32.64 -2.01
N ARG A 67 -25.85 31.32 -2.21
CA ARG A 67 -25.74 30.71 -3.56
C ARG A 67 -26.98 31.08 -4.39
N ARG A 68 -28.19 30.90 -3.85
CA ARG A 68 -29.49 31.09 -4.55
C ARG A 68 -30.64 31.43 -3.59
N ALA A 69 -30.49 32.52 -2.84
CA ALA A 69 -31.39 32.90 -1.74
C ALA A 69 -32.86 33.05 -2.18
N ASN A 70 -33.73 32.24 -1.59
CA ASN A 70 -35.18 32.17 -1.77
C ASN A 70 -35.66 32.15 -3.23
N ARG A 71 -34.86 31.58 -4.14
CA ARG A 71 -35.16 31.48 -5.56
C ARG A 71 -34.56 30.23 -6.18
N VAL A 72 -35.21 29.68 -7.20
CA VAL A 72 -34.66 28.57 -8.00
C VAL A 72 -33.87 29.16 -9.17
N LYS A 73 -32.63 28.69 -9.39
CA LYS A 73 -31.94 28.83 -10.68
C LYS A 73 -32.32 27.63 -11.54
N MET A 74 -32.95 27.91 -12.68
CA MET A 74 -33.26 26.89 -13.68
C MET A 74 -32.00 26.52 -14.49
N ARG A 75 -31.88 25.26 -14.91
CA ARG A 75 -30.81 24.76 -15.79
C ARG A 75 -29.40 25.10 -15.28
N LEU A 76 -29.04 24.49 -14.14
CA LEU A 76 -27.69 24.58 -13.56
C LEU A 76 -26.64 24.08 -14.54
N THR A 77 -25.47 24.72 -14.49
CA THR A 77 -24.25 24.33 -15.22
C THR A 77 -23.31 23.56 -14.30
N ARG A 78 -22.28 22.91 -14.85
CA ARG A 78 -21.23 22.25 -14.04
C ARG A 78 -20.47 23.20 -13.08
N SER A 79 -20.48 24.50 -13.37
CA SER A 79 -19.92 25.55 -12.51
C SER A 79 -20.86 26.04 -11.41
N ASP A 80 -22.12 25.61 -11.37
CA ASP A 80 -23.06 25.97 -10.30
C ASP A 80 -22.98 24.94 -9.16
N PRO A 81 -22.43 25.29 -7.98
CA PRO A 81 -22.36 24.36 -6.86
C PRO A 81 -23.75 24.06 -6.31
N THR A 82 -23.96 22.81 -5.92
CA THR A 82 -25.07 22.32 -5.09
C THR A 82 -24.53 21.81 -3.76
N THR A 83 -25.39 21.47 -2.80
CA THR A 83 -24.95 21.02 -1.46
C THR A 83 -24.16 19.71 -1.58
N ALA A 84 -22.94 19.71 -1.05
CA ALA A 84 -22.05 18.56 -0.92
C ALA A 84 -21.99 18.07 0.54
N ASP A 85 -21.43 16.89 0.80
CA ASP A 85 -21.39 16.31 2.15
C ASP A 85 -20.67 17.20 3.17
N ALA A 86 -19.64 17.94 2.75
CA ALA A 86 -18.92 18.91 3.58
C ALA A 86 -19.71 20.21 3.88
N ASP A 87 -20.77 20.50 3.11
CA ASP A 87 -21.66 21.65 3.36
C ASP A 87 -22.69 21.37 4.50
N ILE A 88 -22.67 20.17 5.09
CA ILE A 88 -23.60 19.74 6.14
C ILE A 88 -22.97 19.94 7.52
N VAL A 89 -23.64 20.72 8.37
CA VAL A 89 -23.20 21.04 9.74
C VAL A 89 -23.52 19.91 10.72
N ARG A 90 -24.70 19.28 10.59
CA ARG A 90 -25.15 18.23 11.52
C ARG A 90 -26.19 17.31 10.90
N ARG A 91 -26.08 16.01 11.17
CA ARG A 91 -27.05 15.01 10.74
C ARG A 91 -28.29 15.09 11.66
N ARG A 92 -29.47 15.08 11.07
CA ARG A 92 -30.78 15.32 11.72
C ARG A 92 -31.75 14.14 11.54
N TRP A 93 -31.57 13.40 10.45
CA TRP A 93 -32.41 12.26 10.07
C TRP A 93 -31.55 11.06 9.70
N LEU A 94 -32.00 9.87 10.10
CA LEU A 94 -31.63 8.58 9.52
C LEU A 94 -32.67 8.25 8.44
N PRO A 95 -32.33 8.39 7.14
CA PRO A 95 -33.26 8.09 6.06
C PRO A 95 -33.20 6.62 5.64
N ILE A 96 -34.33 5.93 5.70
CA ILE A 96 -34.49 4.56 5.19
C ILE A 96 -35.47 4.64 4.02
N ASP A 97 -34.99 4.31 2.82
CA ASP A 97 -35.78 4.24 1.57
C ASP A 97 -36.01 2.78 1.23
N LEU A 98 -37.25 2.41 0.91
CA LEU A 98 -37.67 1.09 0.47
C LEU A 98 -38.24 1.21 -0.94
N ASP A 99 -37.49 0.78 -1.95
CA ASP A 99 -37.89 0.81 -3.35
C ASP A 99 -38.25 -0.64 -3.79
N PRO A 100 -39.45 -0.89 -4.36
CA PRO A 100 -39.80 -2.23 -4.85
C PRO A 100 -39.02 -2.60 -6.11
N VAL A 101 -38.69 -3.88 -6.23
CA VAL A 101 -37.92 -4.46 -7.33
C VAL A 101 -38.75 -4.40 -8.61
N ARG A 102 -38.31 -3.58 -9.57
CA ARG A 102 -39.02 -3.32 -10.84
C ARG A 102 -38.03 -2.92 -11.94
N PRO A 103 -38.44 -2.93 -13.23
CA PRO A 103 -37.59 -2.48 -14.32
C PRO A 103 -37.06 -1.06 -14.11
N SER A 104 -35.81 -0.80 -14.51
CA SER A 104 -35.22 0.53 -14.37
C SER A 104 -35.96 1.56 -15.22
N GLY A 105 -36.20 2.74 -14.64
CA GLY A 105 -36.82 3.87 -15.33
C GLY A 105 -38.34 3.92 -15.33
N VAL A 106 -39.07 2.98 -14.69
CA VAL A 106 -40.55 3.03 -14.59
C VAL A 106 -41.08 3.24 -13.17
N SER A 107 -42.33 3.70 -13.07
CA SER A 107 -43.10 3.73 -11.83
C SER A 107 -43.50 2.32 -11.38
N SER A 108 -43.81 2.16 -10.09
CA SER A 108 -44.28 0.89 -9.54
C SER A 108 -45.75 0.61 -9.85
N THR A 109 -46.13 -0.67 -9.92
CA THR A 109 -47.54 -1.08 -9.91
C THR A 109 -48.18 -0.81 -8.55
N GLU A 110 -49.48 -1.08 -8.39
CA GLU A 110 -50.12 -0.96 -7.06
C GLU A 110 -49.59 -2.04 -6.10
N ASP A 111 -49.55 -3.30 -6.53
CA ASP A 111 -49.01 -4.42 -5.75
C ASP A 111 -47.54 -4.21 -5.33
N GLU A 112 -46.68 -3.74 -6.24
CA GLU A 112 -45.28 -3.38 -5.95
C GLU A 112 -45.20 -2.25 -4.90
N HIS A 113 -46.11 -1.27 -4.98
CA HIS A 113 -46.14 -0.12 -4.07
C HIS A 113 -46.64 -0.50 -2.68
N GLU A 114 -47.72 -1.30 -2.60
CA GLU A 114 -48.28 -1.81 -1.36
C GLU A 114 -47.28 -2.71 -0.62
N ALA A 115 -46.59 -3.62 -1.32
CA ALA A 115 -45.54 -4.46 -0.74
C ALA A 115 -44.42 -3.64 -0.07
N ALA A 116 -44.02 -2.51 -0.67
CA ALA A 116 -43.02 -1.61 -0.07
C ALA A 116 -43.54 -0.93 1.22
N LEU A 117 -44.81 -0.53 1.24
CA LEU A 117 -45.46 0.06 2.42
C LEU A 117 -45.62 -0.97 3.56
N GLU A 118 -46.03 -2.20 3.23
CA GLU A 118 -46.10 -3.31 4.19
C GLU A 118 -44.71 -3.61 4.78
N ARG A 119 -43.67 -3.69 3.94
CA ARG A 119 -42.29 -3.94 4.38
C ARG A 119 -41.79 -2.83 5.30
N ALA A 120 -42.09 -1.56 5.00
CA ALA A 120 -41.80 -0.45 5.90
C ALA A 120 -42.54 -0.58 7.24
N GLY A 121 -43.78 -1.07 7.24
CA GLY A 121 -44.54 -1.41 8.44
C GLY A 121 -43.94 -2.56 9.26
N VAL A 122 -43.28 -3.53 8.62
CA VAL A 122 -42.49 -4.59 9.30
C VAL A 122 -41.23 -3.98 9.93
N ILE A 123 -40.42 -3.26 9.16
CA ILE A 123 -39.17 -2.65 9.66
C ILE A 123 -39.46 -1.68 10.82
N ALA A 124 -40.51 -0.86 10.72
CA ALA A 124 -40.84 0.10 11.77
C ALA A 124 -41.23 -0.57 13.10
N ARG A 125 -42.04 -1.64 13.05
CA ARG A 125 -42.40 -2.42 14.25
C ARG A 125 -41.18 -3.10 14.88
N TRP A 126 -40.28 -3.62 14.05
CA TRP A 126 -39.06 -4.26 14.51
C TRP A 126 -38.09 -3.25 15.16
N LEU A 127 -37.88 -2.09 14.54
CA LEU A 127 -37.04 -1.01 15.08
C LEU A 127 -37.59 -0.47 16.40
N ALA A 128 -38.91 -0.34 16.55
CA ALA A 128 -39.52 -0.01 17.84
C ALA A 128 -39.15 -1.03 18.93
N GLY A 129 -39.17 -2.33 18.61
CA GLY A 129 -38.69 -3.41 19.49
C GLY A 129 -37.18 -3.35 19.81
N GLN A 130 -36.38 -2.63 19.02
CA GLN A 130 -34.96 -2.40 19.30
C GLN A 130 -34.69 -1.16 20.17
N GLY A 131 -35.69 -0.29 20.38
CA GLY A 131 -35.61 0.96 21.14
C GLY A 131 -35.68 2.24 20.31
N PHE A 132 -36.11 2.18 19.05
CA PHE A 132 -36.34 3.38 18.23
C PHE A 132 -37.70 4.01 18.56
N SER A 133 -37.77 5.34 18.55
CA SER A 133 -39.01 6.13 18.56
C SER A 133 -39.79 5.94 17.24
N ASP A 134 -41.08 6.31 17.21
CA ASP A 134 -41.87 6.20 15.97
C ASP A 134 -41.29 7.11 14.86
N PRO A 135 -41.09 6.60 13.62
CA PRO A 135 -40.59 7.40 12.50
C PRO A 135 -41.69 8.25 11.87
N ILE A 136 -41.28 9.29 11.12
CA ILE A 136 -42.16 9.80 10.05
C ILE A 136 -42.25 8.71 8.99
N LYS A 137 -43.48 8.21 8.76
CA LYS A 137 -43.80 7.21 7.72
C LYS A 137 -44.34 7.97 6.51
N ALA A 138 -43.79 7.72 5.33
CA ALA A 138 -44.20 8.41 4.12
C ALA A 138 -44.14 7.51 2.88
N ASP A 139 -44.94 7.89 1.91
CA ASP A 139 -44.98 7.34 0.56
C ASP A 139 -44.10 8.21 -0.35
N SER A 140 -43.15 7.60 -1.06
CA SER A 140 -42.26 8.28 -2.02
C SER A 140 -42.91 8.50 -3.40
N GLY A 141 -44.12 7.98 -3.59
CA GLY A 141 -44.87 7.87 -4.84
C GLY A 141 -44.53 6.61 -5.65
N ASN A 142 -43.56 5.80 -5.21
CA ASN A 142 -43.30 4.48 -5.78
C ASN A 142 -42.93 3.41 -4.74
N GLY A 143 -42.49 3.82 -3.55
CA GLY A 143 -42.07 2.96 -2.46
C GLY A 143 -42.29 3.67 -1.13
N ALA A 144 -41.62 3.22 -0.08
CA ALA A 144 -41.88 3.66 1.28
C ALA A 144 -40.64 4.29 1.93
N HIS A 145 -40.86 5.35 2.71
CA HIS A 145 -39.83 6.06 3.45
C HIS A 145 -40.09 5.98 4.95
N LEU A 146 -39.05 5.69 5.73
CA LEU A 146 -39.02 5.86 7.17
C LEU A 146 -37.93 6.89 7.52
N LEU A 147 -38.29 7.94 8.25
CA LEU A 147 -37.33 8.93 8.76
C LEU A 147 -37.31 8.90 10.28
N TYR A 148 -36.19 8.49 10.85
CA TYR A 148 -35.94 8.51 12.29
C TYR A 148 -35.09 9.74 12.68
N ARG A 149 -35.47 10.42 13.75
CA ARG A 149 -34.79 11.63 14.24
C ARG A 149 -33.47 11.23 14.93
N ILE A 150 -32.33 11.81 14.52
CA ILE A 150 -30.99 11.56 15.10
C ILE A 150 -30.24 12.88 15.35
N ASP A 151 -29.21 12.91 16.20
CA ASP A 151 -28.43 14.14 16.46
C ASP A 151 -26.90 13.95 16.33
N LEU A 152 -26.47 13.32 15.24
CA LEU A 152 -25.05 13.03 15.01
C LEU A 152 -24.27 14.22 14.42
N ALA A 153 -22.99 14.31 14.76
CA ALA A 153 -22.02 15.14 14.05
C ALA A 153 -21.89 14.73 12.57
N ASN A 154 -21.27 15.57 11.75
CA ASN A 154 -20.95 15.24 10.37
C ASN A 154 -19.48 14.86 10.23
N ASP A 155 -19.13 13.68 10.74
CA ASP A 155 -17.80 13.09 10.68
C ASP A 155 -17.82 11.69 10.03
N GLU A 156 -16.64 11.08 9.90
CA GLU A 156 -16.50 9.75 9.32
C GLU A 156 -17.14 8.65 10.19
N ALA A 157 -17.13 8.81 11.52
CA ALA A 157 -17.70 7.84 12.46
C ALA A 157 -19.24 7.80 12.34
N ALA A 158 -19.91 8.94 12.33
CA ALA A 158 -21.35 9.06 12.08
C ALA A 158 -21.71 8.57 10.67
N THR A 159 -20.85 8.81 9.69
CA THR A 159 -21.04 8.31 8.31
C THR A 159 -20.96 6.79 8.24
N ALA A 160 -19.99 6.17 8.93
CA ALA A 160 -19.86 4.73 9.05
C ALA A 160 -21.01 4.09 9.83
N LEU A 161 -21.45 4.72 10.93
CA LEU A 161 -22.58 4.26 11.75
C LEU A 161 -23.89 4.23 10.96
N VAL A 162 -24.24 5.32 10.29
CA VAL A 162 -25.45 5.38 9.44
C VAL A 162 -25.38 4.33 8.32
N LYS A 163 -24.22 4.18 7.67
CA LYS A 163 -24.01 3.16 6.63
C LYS A 163 -24.21 1.74 7.17
N ALA A 164 -23.65 1.43 8.34
CA ALA A 164 -23.77 0.12 8.97
C ALA A 164 -25.24 -0.20 9.35
N VAL A 165 -25.99 0.77 9.87
CA VAL A 165 -27.43 0.58 10.16
C VAL A 165 -28.21 0.25 8.88
N LEU A 166 -28.01 1.00 7.79
CA LEU A 166 -28.71 0.74 6.51
C LEU A 166 -28.34 -0.62 5.92
N VAL A 167 -27.06 -1.00 5.96
CA VAL A 167 -26.57 -2.29 5.47
C VAL A 167 -27.14 -3.46 6.29
N THR A 168 -27.27 -3.32 7.62
CA THR A 168 -27.96 -4.32 8.45
C THR A 168 -29.44 -4.45 8.10
N LEU A 169 -30.13 -3.34 7.85
CA LEU A 169 -31.55 -3.36 7.46
C LEU A 169 -31.78 -4.02 6.10
N ASP A 170 -30.95 -3.71 5.10
CA ASP A 170 -30.99 -4.36 3.78
C ASP A 170 -30.78 -5.89 3.87
N ALA A 171 -29.76 -6.30 4.62
CA ALA A 171 -29.46 -7.71 4.83
C ALA A 171 -30.60 -8.47 5.50
N LEU A 172 -31.24 -7.88 6.53
CA LEU A 172 -32.35 -8.50 7.25
C LEU A 172 -33.70 -8.45 6.51
N PHE A 173 -34.00 -7.38 5.78
CA PHE A 173 -35.37 -7.08 5.32
C PHE A 173 -35.56 -6.92 3.81
N SER A 174 -34.52 -6.77 2.99
CA SER A 174 -34.70 -6.82 1.54
C SER A 174 -35.00 -8.23 1.05
N ASP A 175 -35.68 -8.37 -0.09
CA ASP A 175 -35.91 -9.63 -0.79
C ASP A 175 -36.12 -9.40 -2.29
N GLU A 176 -36.70 -10.38 -3.00
CA GLU A 176 -36.96 -10.30 -4.43
C GLU A 176 -38.09 -9.31 -4.80
N VAL A 177 -38.83 -8.78 -3.81
CA VAL A 177 -39.96 -7.86 -4.00
C VAL A 177 -39.62 -6.44 -3.55
N VAL A 178 -38.92 -6.27 -2.43
CA VAL A 178 -38.60 -4.94 -1.86
C VAL A 178 -37.14 -4.86 -1.44
N THR A 179 -36.47 -3.74 -1.75
CA THR A 179 -35.08 -3.47 -1.35
C THR A 179 -34.94 -2.21 -0.50
N VAL A 180 -34.05 -2.23 0.49
CA VAL A 180 -33.65 -1.07 1.29
C VAL A 180 -32.43 -0.40 0.64
N ASP A 181 -32.53 0.87 0.24
CA ASP A 181 -31.41 1.56 -0.42
C ASP A 181 -30.30 1.94 0.58
N THR A 182 -29.24 1.13 0.58
CA THR A 182 -28.05 1.31 1.41
C THR A 182 -27.18 2.50 0.99
N ALA A 183 -27.40 3.11 -0.18
CA ALA A 183 -26.61 4.25 -0.65
C ALA A 183 -26.95 5.57 0.07
N ASN A 184 -28.04 5.62 0.85
CA ASN A 184 -28.55 6.84 1.50
C ASN A 184 -27.75 7.32 2.74
N TYR A 185 -26.54 6.78 2.97
CA TYR A 185 -25.71 7.11 4.13
C TYR A 185 -24.96 8.46 4.06
N ASN A 186 -24.80 9.04 2.86
CA ASN A 186 -24.03 10.29 2.69
C ASN A 186 -24.80 11.50 3.26
N ALA A 187 -24.07 12.48 3.81
CA ALA A 187 -24.66 13.55 4.64
C ALA A 187 -25.60 14.48 3.85
N ALA A 188 -25.24 14.83 2.61
CA ALA A 188 -26.00 15.71 1.72
C ALA A 188 -26.97 14.95 0.81
N ARG A 189 -27.41 13.75 1.21
CA ARG A 189 -28.43 12.98 0.49
C ARG A 189 -29.68 13.83 0.27
N ILE A 190 -30.03 14.02 -1.01
CA ILE A 190 -31.30 14.63 -1.41
C ILE A 190 -32.42 13.62 -1.23
N TRP A 191 -33.58 14.08 -0.82
CA TRP A 191 -34.72 13.26 -0.43
C TRP A 191 -36.02 13.76 -1.04
N LYS A 192 -36.96 12.88 -1.33
CA LYS A 192 -38.22 13.26 -2.00
C LYS A 192 -38.96 14.32 -1.18
N LEU A 193 -39.32 15.44 -1.80
CA LEU A 193 -40.18 16.43 -1.17
C LEU A 193 -41.63 15.95 -1.21
N TYR A 194 -42.16 15.53 -0.07
CA TYR A 194 -43.55 15.07 0.04
C TYR A 194 -44.53 16.19 -0.34
N GLY A 195 -45.61 15.79 -1.00
CA GLY A 195 -46.55 16.67 -1.67
C GLY A 195 -46.20 16.97 -3.13
N THR A 196 -45.17 16.36 -3.73
CA THR A 196 -44.82 16.47 -5.17
C THR A 196 -44.92 15.11 -5.88
N THR A 197 -45.18 15.10 -7.19
CA THR A 197 -45.35 13.88 -7.98
C THR A 197 -44.02 13.21 -8.32
N SER A 198 -43.99 11.88 -8.29
CA SER A 198 -42.85 11.06 -8.73
C SER A 198 -43.11 10.52 -10.13
N ARG A 199 -42.37 11.01 -11.12
CA ARG A 199 -42.54 10.68 -12.54
C ARG A 199 -41.34 9.86 -13.03
N LYS A 200 -41.37 8.54 -12.81
CA LYS A 200 -40.40 7.59 -13.39
C LYS A 200 -41.05 7.00 -14.66
N GLY A 201 -40.47 7.26 -15.83
CA GLY A 201 -41.00 6.78 -17.12
C GLY A 201 -42.30 7.46 -17.53
N ASP A 202 -43.06 6.83 -18.42
CA ASP A 202 -44.37 7.31 -18.85
C ASP A 202 -45.47 6.92 -17.86
N HIS A 203 -46.53 7.72 -17.80
CA HIS A 203 -47.69 7.44 -16.94
C HIS A 203 -48.61 6.41 -17.63
N THR A 204 -48.85 5.28 -17.00
CA THR A 204 -49.82 4.28 -17.47
C THR A 204 -50.81 3.91 -16.37
N THR A 205 -51.91 3.26 -16.74
CA THR A 205 -52.91 2.74 -15.77
C THR A 205 -52.33 1.66 -14.86
N GLU A 206 -51.33 0.91 -15.33
CA GLU A 206 -50.66 -0.16 -14.57
C GLU A 206 -49.54 0.41 -13.68
N ARG A 207 -48.83 1.45 -14.16
CA ARG A 207 -47.68 2.08 -13.49
C ARG A 207 -47.87 3.60 -13.43
N PRO A 208 -48.78 4.10 -12.56
CA PRO A 208 -49.11 5.51 -12.50
C PRO A 208 -48.02 6.33 -11.80
N HIS A 209 -47.90 7.60 -12.21
CA HIS A 209 -47.13 8.60 -11.46
C HIS A 209 -47.92 9.04 -10.23
N ARG A 210 -47.53 8.60 -9.02
CA ARG A 210 -48.21 8.96 -7.76
C ARG A 210 -47.60 10.21 -7.12
N ARG A 211 -48.39 10.90 -6.30
CA ARG A 211 -47.93 12.04 -5.48
C ARG A 211 -47.38 11.54 -4.15
N ALA A 212 -46.10 11.79 -3.88
CA ALA A 212 -45.47 11.44 -2.62
C ALA A 212 -46.21 12.14 -1.47
N GLN A 213 -46.39 11.47 -0.33
CA GLN A 213 -47.18 12.01 0.80
C GLN A 213 -46.68 11.49 2.15
N VAL A 214 -46.85 12.28 3.20
CA VAL A 214 -46.60 11.82 4.57
C VAL A 214 -47.82 11.05 5.04
N LEU A 215 -47.62 9.82 5.49
CA LEU A 215 -48.67 8.90 5.95
C LEU A 215 -48.89 9.02 7.46
N ALA A 216 -47.80 9.17 8.23
CA ALA A 216 -47.85 9.41 9.67
C ALA A 216 -46.67 10.28 10.11
N VAL A 217 -46.92 11.18 11.06
CA VAL A 217 -45.91 11.95 11.80
C VAL A 217 -46.07 11.58 13.28
N PRO A 218 -45.00 11.24 14.01
CA PRO A 218 -45.08 11.00 15.45
C PRO A 218 -45.43 12.30 16.19
N GLU A 219 -46.25 12.22 17.24
CA GLU A 219 -46.59 13.38 18.07
C GLU A 219 -45.35 13.96 18.76
N HIS A 220 -44.40 13.10 19.11
CA HIS A 220 -43.10 13.43 19.71
C HIS A 220 -41.97 12.71 18.94
N PRO A 221 -41.32 13.37 17.96
CA PRO A 221 -40.16 12.81 17.24
C PRO A 221 -38.92 12.82 18.15
N GLU A 222 -38.87 11.89 19.10
CA GLU A 222 -37.72 11.72 19.99
C GLU A 222 -36.46 11.31 19.22
N VAL A 223 -35.32 11.85 19.65
CA VAL A 223 -34.00 11.55 19.05
C VAL A 223 -33.59 10.14 19.43
N VAL A 224 -33.39 9.28 18.42
CA VAL A 224 -32.80 7.95 18.61
C VAL A 224 -31.35 8.13 19.02
N GLY A 225 -31.00 7.65 20.22
CA GLY A 225 -29.65 7.77 20.78
C GLY A 225 -28.63 6.86 20.08
N ASP A 226 -27.38 7.31 20.06
CA ASP A 226 -26.24 6.67 19.40
C ASP A 226 -26.07 5.20 19.82
N GLU A 227 -26.29 4.87 21.09
CA GLU A 227 -26.23 3.48 21.61
C GLU A 227 -27.21 2.55 20.89
N VAL A 228 -28.41 3.03 20.57
CA VAL A 228 -29.47 2.26 19.89
C VAL A 228 -29.12 2.06 18.41
N LEU A 229 -28.51 3.08 17.77
CA LEU A 229 -27.97 2.97 16.42
C LEU A 229 -26.80 1.98 16.36
N MET A 230 -25.85 2.06 17.30
CA MET A 230 -24.70 1.16 17.41
C MET A 230 -25.14 -0.30 17.67
N LYS A 231 -26.15 -0.49 18.53
CA LYS A 231 -26.76 -1.80 18.77
C LYS A 231 -27.29 -2.43 17.48
N VAL A 232 -28.03 -1.68 16.65
CA VAL A 232 -28.52 -2.19 15.35
C VAL A 232 -27.39 -2.41 14.35
N ALA A 233 -26.41 -1.51 14.28
CA ALA A 233 -25.23 -1.68 13.43
C ALA A 233 -24.44 -2.95 13.76
N ALA A 234 -24.40 -3.37 15.03
CA ALA A 234 -23.66 -4.55 15.51
C ALA A 234 -24.45 -5.88 15.48
N LEU A 235 -25.71 -5.90 15.03
CA LEU A 235 -26.54 -7.12 15.04
C LEU A 235 -26.07 -8.20 14.07
N LEU A 236 -25.49 -7.80 12.93
CA LEU A 236 -24.88 -8.72 11.98
C LEU A 236 -23.36 -8.69 12.15
N PRO A 237 -22.69 -9.85 12.11
CA PRO A 237 -21.25 -9.91 12.28
C PRO A 237 -20.55 -9.26 11.08
N VAL A 238 -19.62 -8.37 11.40
CA VAL A 238 -18.59 -7.89 10.46
C VAL A 238 -17.47 -8.93 10.43
N ASP A 239 -16.85 -9.17 9.28
CA ASP A 239 -15.63 -9.98 9.20
C ASP A 239 -14.49 -9.18 9.88
N ALA A 240 -14.38 -9.32 11.20
CA ALA A 240 -13.20 -8.87 11.91
C ALA A 240 -11.99 -9.61 11.33
N PRO A 241 -10.80 -8.97 11.20
CA PRO A 241 -9.58 -9.61 10.71
C PRO A 241 -9.16 -10.73 11.68
N THR A 242 -9.79 -11.87 11.49
CA THR A 242 -9.60 -13.09 12.25
C THR A 242 -8.44 -13.82 11.56
N PRO A 243 -7.42 -14.30 12.30
CA PRO A 243 -6.30 -14.97 11.68
C PRO A 243 -6.77 -16.14 10.80
N PRO A 244 -6.15 -16.38 9.64
CA PRO A 244 -6.61 -17.38 8.69
C PRO A 244 -6.72 -18.74 9.38
N PRO A 245 -7.85 -19.47 9.21
CA PRO A 245 -8.01 -20.77 9.86
C PRO A 245 -6.98 -21.75 9.31
N ALA A 246 -6.28 -22.44 10.21
CA ALA A 246 -5.28 -23.45 9.85
C ALA A 246 -5.86 -24.50 8.88
N PRO A 247 -5.07 -25.01 7.92
CA PRO A 247 -5.53 -25.95 6.91
C PRO A 247 -5.99 -27.26 7.54
N LYS A 248 -7.31 -27.39 7.72
CA LYS A 248 -7.93 -28.65 8.15
C LYS A 248 -7.90 -29.62 6.97
N ARG A 249 -7.34 -30.82 7.17
CA ARG A 249 -7.54 -31.95 6.25
C ARG A 249 -9.03 -32.32 6.21
N GLY A 250 -9.72 -31.88 5.16
CA GLY A 250 -11.13 -32.12 4.91
C GLY A 250 -11.66 -31.16 3.84
N LYS A 251 -12.74 -31.52 3.15
CA LYS A 251 -13.42 -30.57 2.25
C LYS A 251 -13.91 -29.36 3.07
N PRO A 252 -13.77 -28.12 2.58
CA PRO A 252 -14.33 -26.96 3.25
C PRO A 252 -15.84 -27.14 3.40
N LEU A 253 -16.39 -26.78 4.56
CA LEU A 253 -17.81 -26.93 4.84
C LEU A 253 -18.58 -25.84 4.08
N ASP A 254 -19.34 -26.23 3.07
CA ASP A 254 -20.36 -25.37 2.45
C ASP A 254 -21.57 -25.29 3.40
N LEU A 255 -21.81 -24.09 3.96
CA LEU A 255 -22.91 -23.84 4.87
C LEU A 255 -24.28 -24.00 4.19
N GLY A 256 -24.40 -23.63 2.91
CA GLY A 256 -25.64 -23.76 2.14
C GLY A 256 -26.02 -25.23 1.88
N THR A 257 -25.04 -26.11 1.74
CA THR A 257 -25.28 -27.56 1.69
C THR A 257 -25.56 -28.13 3.08
N TRP A 258 -24.80 -27.73 4.11
CA TRP A 258 -25.01 -28.20 5.49
C TRP A 258 -26.42 -27.86 6.03
N LEU A 259 -26.92 -26.63 5.79
CA LEU A 259 -28.27 -26.23 6.22
C LEU A 259 -29.35 -27.11 5.59
N ARG A 260 -29.22 -27.43 4.29
CA ARG A 260 -30.14 -28.31 3.56
C ARG A 260 -30.09 -29.75 4.06
N GLU A 261 -28.89 -30.31 4.26
CA GLU A 261 -28.70 -31.68 4.76
C GLU A 261 -29.31 -31.90 6.15
N HIS A 262 -29.34 -30.87 7.01
CA HIS A 262 -29.92 -30.92 8.35
C HIS A 262 -31.37 -30.43 8.43
N GLY A 263 -32.02 -30.18 7.27
CA GLY A 263 -33.44 -29.82 7.19
C GLY A 263 -33.78 -28.43 7.73
N ILE A 264 -32.83 -27.49 7.71
CA ILE A 264 -33.05 -26.11 8.18
C ILE A 264 -33.48 -25.25 6.99
N GLY A 265 -34.71 -24.77 7.03
CA GLY A 265 -35.28 -23.89 6.01
C GLY A 265 -34.52 -22.57 5.88
N VAL A 266 -34.25 -22.16 4.64
CA VAL A 266 -33.57 -20.90 4.29
C VAL A 266 -34.52 -20.05 3.45
N ARG A 267 -34.91 -18.89 4.00
CA ARG A 267 -35.85 -17.95 3.39
C ARG A 267 -35.20 -17.16 2.25
N THR A 268 -33.98 -16.66 2.47
CA THR A 268 -33.17 -16.00 1.45
C THR A 268 -31.67 -16.26 1.69
N ALA A 269 -30.89 -16.26 0.63
CA ALA A 269 -29.42 -16.27 0.67
C ALA A 269 -28.89 -15.07 -0.12
N LYS A 270 -28.01 -14.27 0.49
CA LYS A 270 -27.50 -13.01 -0.07
C LYS A 270 -25.97 -12.91 0.08
N PRO A 271 -25.26 -12.23 -0.84
CA PRO A 271 -23.87 -11.86 -0.62
C PRO A 271 -23.73 -10.96 0.63
N TRP A 272 -22.75 -11.25 1.50
CA TRP A 272 -22.44 -10.45 2.69
C TRP A 272 -20.94 -10.41 2.92
N GLN A 273 -20.32 -9.23 2.77
CA GLN A 273 -18.90 -8.98 3.02
C GLN A 273 -17.96 -9.99 2.33
N GLY A 274 -18.22 -10.29 1.06
CA GLY A 274 -17.48 -11.27 0.26
C GLY A 274 -17.86 -12.74 0.50
N GLY A 275 -18.71 -13.02 1.49
CA GLY A 275 -19.28 -14.32 1.80
C GLY A 275 -20.79 -14.38 1.52
N THR A 276 -21.49 -15.27 2.21
CA THR A 276 -22.94 -15.49 2.05
C THR A 276 -23.66 -15.45 3.41
N LEU A 277 -24.70 -14.62 3.50
CA LEU A 277 -25.67 -14.56 4.58
C LEU A 277 -26.92 -15.37 4.19
N TYR A 278 -27.30 -16.32 5.03
CA TYR A 278 -28.52 -17.12 4.96
C TYR A 278 -29.49 -16.62 6.04
N VAL A 279 -30.65 -16.10 5.63
CA VAL A 279 -31.76 -15.80 6.55
C VAL A 279 -32.63 -17.06 6.66
N LEU A 280 -32.86 -17.55 7.87
CA LEU A 280 -33.57 -18.81 8.10
C LEU A 280 -35.09 -18.62 8.08
N GLU A 281 -35.83 -19.66 7.72
CA GLU A 281 -37.30 -19.63 7.71
C GLU A 281 -37.89 -19.61 9.12
N ASP A 282 -37.32 -20.43 10.01
CA ASP A 282 -37.68 -20.60 11.42
C ASP A 282 -36.47 -20.36 12.33
N CYS A 283 -36.70 -20.07 13.62
CA CYS A 283 -35.61 -19.88 14.58
C CYS A 283 -35.20 -21.20 15.26
N PRO A 284 -34.00 -21.77 14.99
CA PRO A 284 -33.53 -22.99 15.64
C PRO A 284 -33.12 -22.79 17.11
N PHE A 285 -33.24 -21.55 17.62
CA PHE A 285 -32.86 -21.16 18.97
C PHE A 285 -34.05 -20.98 19.92
N SER A 286 -35.26 -20.74 19.39
CA SER A 286 -36.49 -20.59 20.18
C SER A 286 -37.73 -20.79 19.32
N SER A 287 -38.74 -21.51 19.83
CA SER A 287 -40.05 -21.67 19.18
C SER A 287 -41.01 -20.50 19.46
N ALA A 288 -40.54 -19.40 20.05
CA ALA A 288 -41.36 -18.23 20.38
C ALA A 288 -41.54 -17.25 19.20
N HIS A 289 -40.79 -17.45 18.11
CA HIS A 289 -40.86 -16.64 16.89
C HIS A 289 -40.40 -17.46 15.67
N HIS A 290 -40.92 -17.09 14.50
CA HIS A 290 -40.71 -17.77 13.22
C HIS A 290 -39.87 -16.91 12.25
N ASP A 291 -39.01 -16.06 12.81
CA ASP A 291 -38.25 -15.07 12.08
C ASP A 291 -36.98 -14.62 12.83
N GLY A 292 -36.07 -13.97 12.08
CA GLY A 292 -34.92 -13.26 12.63
C GLY A 292 -33.68 -14.09 12.97
N ALA A 293 -33.72 -15.41 12.76
CA ALA A 293 -32.53 -16.25 12.80
C ALA A 293 -31.75 -16.19 11.48
N PHE A 294 -30.43 -16.21 11.57
CA PHE A 294 -29.52 -16.08 10.43
C PHE A 294 -28.22 -16.87 10.62
N ALA A 295 -27.56 -17.19 9.52
CA ALA A 295 -26.21 -17.76 9.50
C ALA A 295 -25.37 -17.13 8.38
N VAL A 296 -24.12 -16.76 8.66
CA VAL A 296 -23.16 -16.17 7.72
C VAL A 296 -22.02 -17.14 7.52
N GLN A 297 -21.63 -17.38 6.28
CA GLN A 297 -20.33 -17.94 5.90
C GLN A 297 -19.47 -16.85 5.26
N PHE A 298 -18.38 -16.48 5.92
CA PHE A 298 -17.40 -15.50 5.43
C PHE A 298 -16.51 -16.10 4.34
N PRO A 299 -15.85 -15.28 3.48
CA PRO A 299 -14.92 -15.79 2.46
C PRO A 299 -13.71 -16.50 3.08
N SER A 300 -13.36 -16.16 4.32
CA SER A 300 -12.39 -16.87 5.16
C SER A 300 -12.80 -18.31 5.55
N GLY A 301 -14.03 -18.73 5.24
CA GLY A 301 -14.61 -20.00 5.69
C GLY A 301 -15.07 -20.00 7.15
N ALA A 302 -14.95 -18.87 7.86
CA ALA A 302 -15.54 -18.69 9.18
C ALA A 302 -17.08 -18.70 9.08
N ILE A 303 -17.74 -19.27 10.09
CA ILE A 303 -19.21 -19.35 10.15
C ILE A 303 -19.71 -18.68 11.43
N HIS A 304 -20.71 -17.83 11.29
CA HIS A 304 -21.47 -17.23 12.39
C HIS A 304 -22.93 -17.61 12.27
N ALA A 305 -23.61 -17.88 13.37
CA ALA A 305 -25.05 -18.06 13.38
C ALA A 305 -25.65 -17.37 14.61
N GLY A 306 -26.82 -16.78 14.48
CA GLY A 306 -27.45 -16.02 15.55
C GLY A 306 -28.92 -15.75 15.28
N CYS A 307 -29.54 -14.98 16.17
CA CYS A 307 -30.87 -14.42 15.95
C CYS A 307 -30.91 -13.01 16.52
N HIS A 308 -31.50 -12.06 15.79
CA HIS A 308 -31.52 -10.65 16.21
C HIS A 308 -32.48 -10.33 17.37
N HIS A 309 -33.33 -11.28 17.76
CA HIS A 309 -34.22 -11.13 18.91
C HIS A 309 -33.42 -11.12 20.21
N ALA A 310 -33.70 -10.16 21.09
CA ALA A 310 -33.02 -10.03 22.39
C ALA A 310 -33.16 -11.30 23.25
N SER A 311 -34.33 -11.96 23.21
CA SER A 311 -34.60 -13.24 23.88
C SER A 311 -33.75 -14.41 23.34
N CYS A 312 -33.14 -14.27 22.16
CA CYS A 312 -32.21 -15.22 21.56
C CYS A 312 -30.77 -14.71 21.51
N GLY A 313 -30.43 -13.68 22.29
CA GLY A 313 -29.07 -13.16 22.41
C GLY A 313 -28.68 -12.09 21.39
N GLY A 314 -29.64 -11.50 20.64
CA GLY A 314 -29.44 -10.24 19.91
C GLY A 314 -28.22 -10.19 18.99
N GLY A 315 -28.08 -11.17 18.09
CA GLY A 315 -26.99 -11.22 17.10
C GLY A 315 -25.72 -11.94 17.54
N THR A 316 -25.59 -12.31 18.83
CA THR A 316 -24.43 -13.04 19.35
C THR A 316 -24.14 -14.36 18.64
N GLN A 317 -22.86 -14.75 18.61
CA GLN A 317 -22.35 -15.95 17.96
C GLN A 317 -22.85 -17.23 18.66
N ARG A 318 -23.70 -17.99 17.97
CA ARG A 318 -24.32 -19.25 18.42
C ARG A 318 -24.09 -20.41 17.44
N TRP A 319 -23.16 -20.29 16.48
CA TRP A 319 -22.78 -21.39 15.58
C TRP A 319 -22.39 -22.69 16.31
N PRO A 320 -21.64 -22.69 17.43
CA PRO A 320 -21.34 -23.92 18.17
C PRO A 320 -22.58 -24.61 18.75
N GLU A 321 -23.61 -23.83 19.13
CA GLU A 321 -24.88 -24.36 19.63
C GLU A 321 -25.73 -24.91 18.49
N LEU A 322 -25.85 -24.17 17.38
CA LEU A 322 -26.56 -24.63 16.19
C LEU A 322 -25.95 -25.93 15.68
N ARG A 323 -24.63 -25.96 15.47
CA ARG A 323 -23.91 -27.17 15.10
C ARG A 323 -24.09 -28.28 16.14
N GLY A 324 -24.03 -27.98 17.43
CA GLY A 324 -24.17 -28.97 18.51
C GLY A 324 -25.57 -29.59 18.65
N LYS A 325 -26.62 -28.91 18.18
CA LYS A 325 -27.99 -29.47 18.12
C LYS A 325 -28.16 -30.53 17.04
N TYR A 326 -27.45 -30.40 15.93
CA TYR A 326 -27.62 -31.26 14.74
C TYR A 326 -26.44 -32.26 14.54
N GLU A 327 -25.21 -31.93 14.93
CA GLU A 327 -24.06 -32.86 14.98
C GLU A 327 -23.99 -33.59 16.34
N THR A 328 -24.47 -34.82 16.41
CA THR A 328 -24.39 -35.68 17.62
C THR A 328 -22.94 -36.09 17.93
N ARG A 329 -22.28 -35.36 18.83
CA ARG A 329 -20.85 -35.57 19.18
C ARG A 329 -20.56 -36.85 19.97
N ARG A 330 -19.69 -37.70 19.42
CA ARG A 330 -18.78 -38.53 20.23
C ARG A 330 -17.82 -37.61 21.01
N ARG A 331 -17.87 -37.65 22.34
CA ARG A 331 -16.92 -36.92 23.22
C ARG A 331 -15.48 -37.44 23.05
N LYS A 332 -14.51 -36.53 23.06
CA LYS A 332 -13.07 -36.84 23.27
C LYS A 332 -12.60 -36.08 24.52
N LYS A 333 -11.81 -36.75 25.37
CA LYS A 333 -11.23 -36.17 26.60
C LYS A 333 -10.14 -35.15 26.26
N GLU A 334 -9.99 -34.14 27.12
CA GLU A 334 -8.81 -33.27 27.16
C GLU A 334 -7.56 -34.07 27.57
N ALA A 335 -6.40 -33.63 27.10
CA ALA A 335 -5.09 -34.21 27.40
C ALA A 335 -4.19 -33.17 28.11
N PRO A 336 -3.20 -33.61 28.91
CA PRO A 336 -2.25 -32.71 29.58
C PRO A 336 -1.34 -31.98 28.57
N PRO A 337 -0.63 -30.90 28.98
CA PRO A 337 0.33 -30.22 28.12
C PRO A 337 1.48 -31.17 27.68
N PRO A 338 1.99 -31.03 26.45
CA PRO A 338 3.02 -31.91 25.92
C PRO A 338 4.40 -31.67 26.58
N PRO A 339 5.24 -32.72 26.70
CA PRO A 339 6.64 -32.57 27.10
C PRO A 339 7.46 -31.80 26.04
N PRO A 340 8.67 -31.30 26.39
CA PRO A 340 9.54 -30.62 25.44
C PRO A 340 9.93 -31.52 24.26
N PRO A 341 10.21 -30.94 23.08
CA PRO A 341 10.55 -31.71 21.88
C PRO A 341 11.85 -32.50 22.09
N PRO A 342 11.95 -33.73 21.54
CA PRO A 342 13.16 -34.54 21.65
C PRO A 342 14.37 -33.88 20.96
N PRO A 343 15.60 -34.28 21.32
CA PRO A 343 16.80 -33.90 20.56
C PRO A 343 16.67 -34.31 19.10
N ALA A 344 17.46 -33.67 18.22
CA ALA A 344 17.53 -34.07 16.82
C ALA A 344 18.03 -35.54 16.73
N PRO A 345 17.65 -36.30 15.69
CA PRO A 345 18.32 -37.58 15.41
C PRO A 345 19.81 -37.34 15.21
N ASP A 346 20.65 -38.26 15.68
CA ASP A 346 22.09 -38.18 15.44
C ASP A 346 22.35 -38.20 13.92
N PRO A 347 23.18 -37.31 13.37
CA PRO A 347 23.47 -37.26 11.93
C PRO A 347 24.17 -38.54 11.48
N ASP A 348 24.02 -38.87 10.19
CA ASP A 348 24.76 -39.97 9.57
C ASP A 348 26.27 -39.74 9.78
N PRO A 349 27.01 -40.69 10.40
CA PRO A 349 28.43 -40.55 10.63
C PRO A 349 29.25 -40.20 9.37
N ALA A 350 28.83 -40.68 8.19
CA ALA A 350 29.51 -40.39 6.93
C ALA A 350 29.35 -38.92 6.51
N LEU A 351 28.12 -38.38 6.58
CA LEU A 351 27.86 -36.96 6.27
C LEU A 351 28.56 -36.02 7.26
N ARG A 352 28.69 -36.45 8.53
CA ARG A 352 29.45 -35.70 9.54
C ARG A 352 30.95 -35.67 9.23
N GLU A 353 31.52 -36.78 8.75
CA GLU A 353 32.94 -36.84 8.35
C GLU A 353 33.22 -35.90 7.16
N GLU A 354 32.37 -35.92 6.13
CA GLU A 354 32.46 -35.00 4.99
C GLU A 354 32.31 -33.53 5.40
N ALA A 355 31.35 -33.21 6.28
CA ALA A 355 31.16 -31.87 6.82
C ALA A 355 32.38 -31.37 7.63
N MET A 356 33.02 -32.27 8.40
CA MET A 356 34.25 -31.95 9.12
C MET A 356 35.43 -31.71 8.17
N ALA A 357 35.54 -32.46 7.07
CA ALA A 357 36.58 -32.23 6.06
C ALA A 357 36.43 -30.85 5.40
N VAL A 358 35.21 -30.45 5.02
CA VAL A 358 34.92 -29.10 4.50
C VAL A 358 35.31 -28.02 5.52
N LEU A 359 34.97 -28.22 6.80
CA LEU A 359 35.22 -27.25 7.87
C LEU A 359 36.70 -27.14 8.30
N ALA A 360 37.47 -28.24 8.23
CA ALA A 360 38.87 -28.29 8.68
C ALA A 360 39.89 -27.98 7.57
N GLU A 361 39.64 -28.42 6.33
CA GLU A 361 40.63 -28.36 5.23
C GLU A 361 40.12 -27.64 3.96
N GLY A 362 38.80 -27.41 3.85
CA GLY A 362 38.17 -26.77 2.68
C GLY A 362 37.89 -25.27 2.85
N ASP A 363 37.14 -24.71 1.88
CA ASP A 363 36.48 -23.40 1.99
C ASP A 363 34.99 -23.62 2.32
N PRO A 364 34.56 -23.45 3.58
CA PRO A 364 33.16 -23.66 3.98
C PRO A 364 32.21 -22.65 3.34
N LEU A 365 32.66 -21.40 3.14
CA LEU A 365 31.84 -20.36 2.53
C LEU A 365 31.65 -20.66 1.04
N GLY A 366 32.74 -20.98 0.33
CA GLY A 366 32.73 -21.43 -1.06
C GLY A 366 31.80 -22.63 -1.26
N PHE A 367 31.92 -23.68 -0.46
CA PHE A 367 31.09 -24.89 -0.57
C PHE A 367 29.58 -24.61 -0.42
N LEU A 368 29.19 -23.77 0.54
CA LEU A 368 27.80 -23.35 0.76
C LEU A 368 27.26 -22.52 -0.42
N LEU A 369 28.09 -21.61 -0.97
CA LEU A 369 27.75 -20.76 -2.11
C LEU A 369 27.68 -21.54 -3.43
N ASP A 370 28.58 -22.49 -3.66
CA ASP A 370 28.58 -23.34 -4.84
C ASP A 370 27.38 -24.29 -4.83
N THR A 371 27.03 -24.84 -3.67
CA THR A 371 25.81 -25.65 -3.51
C THR A 371 24.55 -24.81 -3.72
N PHE A 372 24.54 -23.54 -3.30
CA PHE A 372 23.46 -22.60 -3.64
C PHE A 372 23.40 -22.33 -5.16
N ALA A 373 24.55 -22.14 -5.80
CA ALA A 373 24.66 -21.83 -7.23
C ALA A 373 24.17 -22.95 -8.17
N ARG A 374 24.10 -24.20 -7.69
CA ARG A 374 23.53 -25.35 -8.42
C ARG A 374 22.03 -25.23 -8.68
N GLU A 375 21.28 -24.58 -7.81
CA GLU A 375 19.85 -24.36 -7.97
C GLU A 375 19.51 -22.89 -8.26
N HIS A 376 20.24 -21.94 -7.67
CA HIS A 376 20.02 -20.51 -7.84
C HIS A 376 21.22 -19.86 -8.53
N VAL A 377 21.09 -19.58 -9.82
CA VAL A 377 22.14 -18.90 -10.60
C VAL A 377 22.22 -17.43 -10.21
N GLY A 378 23.42 -16.95 -9.83
CA GLY A 378 23.69 -15.53 -9.58
C GLY A 378 23.55 -15.12 -8.12
N ASP A 379 23.29 -13.83 -7.89
CA ASP A 379 22.95 -13.25 -6.57
C ASP A 379 23.93 -13.60 -5.41
N ARG A 380 25.23 -13.74 -5.73
CA ARG A 380 26.27 -14.19 -4.79
C ARG A 380 26.33 -13.37 -3.50
N ILE A 381 26.18 -12.04 -3.57
CA ILE A 381 26.21 -11.17 -2.38
C ILE A 381 25.00 -11.43 -1.46
N VAL A 382 23.83 -11.70 -2.04
CA VAL A 382 22.63 -12.09 -1.27
C VAL A 382 22.89 -13.42 -0.55
N ALA A 383 23.43 -14.41 -1.27
CA ALA A 383 23.79 -15.70 -0.68
C ALA A 383 24.85 -15.56 0.44
N GLU A 384 25.88 -14.73 0.24
CA GLU A 384 26.90 -14.43 1.25
C GLU A 384 26.27 -13.77 2.50
N CYS A 385 25.38 -12.79 2.34
CA CYS A 385 24.66 -12.20 3.47
C CYS A 385 23.75 -13.20 4.21
N LEU A 386 23.10 -14.12 3.49
CA LEU A 386 22.29 -15.18 4.10
C LEU A 386 23.19 -16.15 4.90
N VAL A 387 24.31 -16.62 4.35
CA VAL A 387 25.26 -17.50 5.06
C VAL A 387 25.84 -16.83 6.31
N MET A 388 26.30 -15.57 6.20
CA MET A 388 26.82 -14.82 7.35
C MET A 388 25.75 -14.61 8.43
N SER A 389 24.48 -14.45 8.04
CA SER A 389 23.38 -14.35 9.00
C SER A 389 23.18 -15.64 9.80
N LEU A 390 23.29 -16.82 9.17
CA LEU A 390 23.22 -18.12 9.84
C LEU A 390 24.39 -18.32 10.80
N ALA A 391 25.60 -18.00 10.37
CA ALA A 391 26.80 -18.09 11.20
C ALA A 391 26.71 -17.20 12.45
N SER A 392 26.12 -16.00 12.35
CA SER A 392 25.92 -15.11 13.51
C SER A 392 25.15 -15.78 14.67
N GLN A 393 24.30 -16.78 14.40
CA GLN A 393 23.52 -17.46 15.43
C GLN A 393 24.37 -18.20 16.48
N SER A 394 25.55 -18.70 16.10
CA SER A 394 26.45 -19.46 16.98
C SER A 394 27.63 -18.64 17.53
N VAL A 395 27.77 -17.37 17.15
CA VAL A 395 28.77 -16.46 17.74
C VAL A 395 28.24 -15.88 19.05
N GLU A 396 28.93 -16.03 20.17
CA GLU A 396 28.45 -15.52 21.46
C GLU A 396 28.31 -13.98 21.47
N ASN A 397 29.33 -13.28 20.95
CA ASN A 397 29.48 -11.83 21.06
C ASN A 397 29.04 -11.02 19.82
N THR A 398 28.16 -11.56 18.97
CA THR A 398 27.47 -10.79 17.92
C THR A 398 26.25 -10.03 18.46
N SER A 399 25.78 -9.01 17.74
CA SER A 399 24.44 -8.41 17.90
C SER A 399 23.40 -9.02 16.97
N GLY A 400 23.79 -9.98 16.11
CA GLY A 400 22.91 -10.65 15.15
C GLY A 400 22.89 -9.97 13.80
N LEU A 401 22.90 -10.78 12.73
CA LEU A 401 22.76 -10.31 11.36
C LEU A 401 21.39 -10.76 10.82
N HIS A 402 20.62 -9.81 10.30
CA HIS A 402 19.29 -10.03 9.71
C HIS A 402 19.33 -9.56 8.25
N VAL A 403 18.56 -10.17 7.35
CA VAL A 403 18.66 -9.91 5.89
C VAL A 403 17.35 -9.38 5.33
N SER A 404 17.41 -8.27 4.60
CA SER A 404 16.32 -7.76 3.76
C SER A 404 16.77 -7.80 2.30
N VAL A 405 16.00 -8.51 1.48
CA VAL A 405 16.24 -8.69 0.04
C VAL A 405 15.15 -7.95 -0.71
N SER A 406 15.54 -6.93 -1.49
CA SER A 406 14.65 -6.16 -2.36
C SER A 406 15.00 -6.30 -3.85
N GLY A 407 14.07 -5.94 -4.72
CA GLY A 407 14.17 -6.16 -6.17
C GLY A 407 12.81 -6.43 -6.82
N ASN A 408 12.77 -6.50 -8.14
CA ASN A 408 11.51 -6.59 -8.88
C ASN A 408 10.78 -7.94 -8.72
N SER A 409 9.46 -7.95 -8.99
CA SER A 409 8.65 -9.16 -8.84
C SER A 409 9.01 -10.21 -9.91
N GLY A 410 8.96 -11.49 -9.52
CA GLY A 410 9.34 -12.62 -10.40
C GLY A 410 10.85 -12.84 -10.60
N LYS A 411 11.71 -11.95 -10.12
CA LYS A 411 13.17 -11.96 -10.36
C LYS A 411 14.00 -12.89 -9.48
N GLY A 412 13.38 -13.60 -8.52
CA GLY A 412 14.05 -14.68 -7.79
C GLY A 412 14.34 -14.44 -6.31
N LYS A 413 13.99 -13.29 -5.71
CA LYS A 413 14.12 -13.01 -4.25
C LYS A 413 13.71 -14.21 -3.37
N SER A 414 12.46 -14.66 -3.56
CA SER A 414 11.84 -15.77 -2.84
C SER A 414 12.57 -17.11 -3.09
N HIS A 415 13.07 -17.28 -4.32
CA HIS A 415 13.83 -18.45 -4.74
C HIS A 415 15.20 -18.49 -4.03
N ALA A 416 15.94 -17.38 -3.98
CA ALA A 416 17.22 -17.28 -3.27
C ALA A 416 17.05 -17.66 -1.80
N CYS A 417 16.13 -16.99 -1.08
CA CYS A 417 15.90 -17.28 0.33
C CYS A 417 15.46 -18.74 0.55
N THR A 418 14.61 -19.30 -0.32
CA THR A 418 14.14 -20.69 -0.20
C THR A 418 15.25 -21.70 -0.47
N THR A 419 16.06 -21.52 -1.51
CA THR A 419 17.21 -22.39 -1.84
C THR A 419 18.22 -22.40 -0.69
N MET A 420 18.57 -21.24 -0.12
CA MET A 420 19.44 -21.21 1.06
C MET A 420 18.79 -21.88 2.28
N LEU A 421 17.48 -21.71 2.49
CA LEU A 421 16.77 -22.34 3.60
C LEU A 421 16.70 -23.88 3.50
N LYS A 422 16.89 -24.45 2.30
CA LYS A 422 17.03 -25.92 2.13
C LYS A 422 18.31 -26.45 2.78
N GLN A 423 19.39 -25.67 2.76
CA GLN A 423 20.67 -26.02 3.40
C GLN A 423 20.57 -25.99 4.93
N VAL A 424 19.64 -25.22 5.50
CA VAL A 424 19.42 -25.17 6.95
C VAL A 424 18.66 -26.43 7.41
N PRO A 425 19.12 -27.14 8.46
CA PRO A 425 18.44 -28.32 8.99
C PRO A 425 16.99 -28.02 9.39
N ALA A 426 16.11 -29.01 9.20
CA ALA A 426 14.66 -28.84 9.36
C ALA A 426 14.23 -28.32 10.76
N ALA A 427 15.02 -28.60 11.80
CA ALA A 427 14.78 -28.16 13.17
C ALA A 427 15.03 -26.66 13.42
N TYR A 428 15.70 -25.95 12.51
CA TYR A 428 16.09 -24.54 12.65
C TYR A 428 15.48 -23.62 11.58
N ARG A 429 14.52 -24.09 10.78
CA ARG A 429 13.87 -23.31 9.71
C ARG A 429 12.37 -23.15 9.90
N LEU A 430 11.86 -21.95 9.63
CA LEU A 430 10.44 -21.65 9.52
C LEU A 430 10.23 -20.77 8.28
N ALA A 431 9.44 -21.29 7.33
CA ALA A 431 9.04 -20.56 6.13
C ALA A 431 7.52 -20.40 6.06
N GLY A 432 7.08 -19.28 5.48
CA GLY A 432 5.68 -19.01 5.16
C GLY A 432 5.07 -17.89 5.98
N THR A 433 3.83 -17.54 5.66
CA THR A 433 3.09 -16.45 6.32
C THR A 433 2.73 -16.82 7.77
N VAL A 434 3.22 -16.04 8.73
CA VAL A 434 2.72 -16.05 10.12
C VAL A 434 1.79 -14.85 10.32
N SER A 435 0.80 -14.98 11.21
CA SER A 435 0.14 -13.79 11.75
C SER A 435 1.03 -13.13 12.81
N ASP A 436 0.85 -11.84 13.02
CA ASP A 436 1.74 -10.93 13.75
C ASP A 436 2.17 -11.44 15.14
N LYS A 437 1.30 -12.21 15.80
CA LYS A 437 1.54 -12.80 17.14
C LYS A 437 1.73 -14.32 17.14
N ALA A 438 1.58 -15.01 16.00
CA ALA A 438 1.71 -16.48 15.93
C ALA A 438 3.08 -16.99 16.37
N LEU A 439 4.16 -16.22 16.15
CA LEU A 439 5.51 -16.56 16.60
C LEU A 439 5.60 -16.72 18.13
N TYR A 440 4.84 -15.94 18.89
CA TYR A 440 4.80 -16.08 20.35
C TYR A 440 4.09 -17.37 20.79
N TYR A 441 3.03 -17.78 20.09
CA TYR A 441 2.24 -18.98 20.43
C TYR A 441 2.88 -20.30 19.98
N LYS A 442 3.96 -20.26 19.20
CA LYS A 442 4.60 -21.43 18.60
C LYS A 442 5.61 -22.08 19.58
N THR A 443 5.15 -23.12 20.28
CA THR A 443 5.91 -23.79 21.37
C THR A 443 7.09 -24.65 20.92
N ASP A 444 7.25 -24.91 19.62
CA ASP A 444 8.31 -25.74 19.05
C ASP A 444 9.49 -24.95 18.45
N LEU A 445 9.54 -23.63 18.64
CA LEU A 445 10.67 -22.81 18.21
C LEU A 445 11.95 -23.11 19.02
N ARG A 446 13.07 -23.34 18.32
CA ARG A 446 14.40 -23.52 18.92
C ARG A 446 15.19 -22.21 18.91
N PRO A 447 16.12 -21.98 19.87
CA PRO A 447 17.13 -20.94 19.74
C PRO A 447 17.89 -21.06 18.41
N GLY A 448 18.16 -19.94 17.73
CA GLY A 448 18.78 -19.99 16.40
C GLY A 448 17.86 -20.47 15.28
N THR A 449 16.54 -20.31 15.40
CA THR A 449 15.60 -20.52 14.28
C THR A 449 15.72 -19.39 13.25
N VAL A 450 15.59 -19.72 11.98
CA VAL A 450 15.54 -18.77 10.84
C VAL A 450 14.09 -18.59 10.42
N PHE A 451 13.63 -17.34 10.38
CA PHE A 451 12.31 -16.97 9.88
C PHE A 451 12.41 -16.39 8.47
N LEU A 452 11.78 -17.06 7.50
CA LEU A 452 11.64 -16.55 6.13
C LEU A 452 10.23 -16.01 5.89
N PHE A 453 10.13 -14.70 5.69
CA PHE A 453 8.92 -14.01 5.26
C PHE A 453 9.07 -13.48 3.83
N ASP A 454 8.15 -13.91 2.97
CA ASP A 454 8.14 -13.62 1.54
C ASP A 454 6.90 -12.79 1.19
N ASP A 455 7.14 -11.63 0.57
CA ASP A 455 6.16 -10.62 0.15
C ASP A 455 5.16 -10.17 1.24
N VAL A 456 5.59 -10.22 2.51
CA VAL A 456 4.79 -9.79 3.66
C VAL A 456 4.94 -8.28 3.88
N SER A 457 3.83 -7.54 3.71
CA SER A 457 3.68 -6.19 4.25
C SER A 457 3.76 -6.24 5.78
N LEU A 458 4.81 -5.67 6.37
CA LEU A 458 4.96 -5.67 7.82
C LEU A 458 3.92 -4.74 8.46
N SER A 459 2.95 -5.33 9.15
CA SER A 459 2.05 -4.59 10.04
C SER A 459 2.82 -3.92 11.18
N ASP A 460 2.24 -2.88 11.79
CA ASP A 460 2.87 -2.18 12.91
C ASP A 460 3.18 -3.15 14.08
N ASP A 461 2.28 -4.08 14.39
CA ASP A 461 2.48 -5.13 15.41
C ASP A 461 3.69 -6.01 15.07
N LEU A 462 3.84 -6.47 13.81
CA LEU A 462 4.98 -7.31 13.40
C LEU A 462 6.29 -6.50 13.32
N GLN A 463 6.22 -5.21 12.99
CA GLN A 463 7.37 -4.31 13.08
C GLN A 463 7.86 -4.15 14.53
N GLU A 464 6.97 -4.02 15.51
CA GLU A 464 7.37 -3.98 16.93
C GLU A 464 7.99 -5.30 17.40
N VAL A 465 7.48 -6.46 16.97
CA VAL A 465 8.14 -7.76 17.23
C VAL A 465 9.55 -7.78 16.62
N LEU A 466 9.71 -7.31 15.38
CA LEU A 466 11.00 -7.27 14.70
C LEU A 466 11.97 -6.25 15.36
N LYS A 467 11.49 -5.09 15.83
CA LYS A 467 12.28 -4.13 16.64
C LYS A 467 12.78 -4.78 17.92
N ALA A 468 11.92 -5.48 18.65
CA ALA A 468 12.29 -6.20 19.87
C ALA A 468 13.29 -7.33 19.58
N ALA A 469 13.09 -8.10 18.51
CA ALA A 469 13.96 -9.22 18.12
C ALA A 469 15.37 -8.77 17.71
N THR A 470 15.45 -7.74 16.87
CA THR A 470 16.73 -7.19 16.39
C THR A 470 17.45 -6.37 17.47
N ALA A 471 16.75 -5.86 18.49
CA ALA A 471 17.37 -5.20 19.64
C ALA A 471 17.93 -6.22 20.66
N ASN A 472 17.18 -7.30 20.91
CA ASN A 472 17.47 -8.28 21.96
C ASN A 472 17.97 -9.62 21.41
N PHE A 473 18.77 -9.63 20.34
CA PHE A 473 19.19 -10.86 19.65
C PHE A 473 19.79 -11.95 20.57
N ARG A 474 20.47 -11.57 21.66
CA ARG A 474 21.07 -12.51 22.62
C ARG A 474 20.08 -13.07 23.65
N GLU A 475 18.88 -12.50 23.76
CA GLU A 475 17.87 -12.84 24.76
C GLU A 475 16.57 -13.30 24.08
N GLY A 476 15.69 -13.97 24.83
CA GLY A 476 14.36 -14.32 24.32
C GLY A 476 13.36 -13.18 24.55
N ILE A 477 12.43 -12.98 23.62
CA ILE A 477 11.37 -11.98 23.76
C ILE A 477 10.15 -12.64 24.41
N GLU A 478 9.64 -12.05 25.49
CA GLU A 478 8.42 -12.51 26.15
C GLU A 478 7.22 -11.62 25.82
N HIS A 479 6.08 -12.25 25.54
CA HIS A 479 4.79 -11.61 25.34
C HIS A 479 3.78 -12.21 26.31
N GLN A 480 3.18 -11.35 27.14
CA GLN A 480 2.16 -11.76 28.10
C GLN A 480 0.77 -11.55 27.52
N THR A 481 -0.04 -12.60 27.51
CA THR A 481 -1.37 -12.64 26.91
C THR A 481 -2.35 -13.37 27.82
N LEU A 482 -3.65 -13.27 27.54
CA LEU A 482 -4.69 -13.99 28.26
C LEU A 482 -5.22 -15.14 27.41
N THR A 483 -5.36 -16.32 28.00
CA THR A 483 -6.06 -17.45 27.36
C THR A 483 -7.58 -17.18 27.26
N THR A 484 -8.29 -18.04 26.53
CA THR A 484 -9.77 -18.07 26.52
C THR A 484 -10.39 -18.19 27.91
N ASP A 485 -9.68 -18.79 28.87
CA ASP A 485 -10.09 -18.93 30.27
C ASP A 485 -9.77 -17.68 31.12
N ARG A 486 -9.28 -16.60 30.51
CA ARG A 486 -8.73 -15.40 31.17
C ARG A 486 -7.55 -15.69 32.13
N LYS A 487 -6.79 -16.75 31.88
CA LYS A 487 -5.55 -17.03 32.61
C LYS A 487 -4.38 -16.35 31.91
N LEU A 488 -3.44 -15.82 32.68
CA LEU A 488 -2.19 -15.27 32.16
C LEU A 488 -1.36 -16.40 31.52
N GLN A 489 -0.98 -16.22 30.25
CA GLN A 489 -0.05 -17.06 29.53
C GLN A 489 1.15 -16.20 29.11
N VAL A 490 2.36 -16.67 29.44
CA VAL A 490 3.59 -16.09 28.90
C VAL A 490 3.96 -16.90 27.67
N CYS A 491 4.16 -16.20 26.56
CA CYS A 491 4.52 -16.73 25.26
C CYS A 491 5.90 -16.17 24.89
N ARG A 492 6.81 -16.97 24.32
CA ARG A 492 8.22 -16.57 24.16
C ARG A 492 8.76 -16.92 22.78
N ILE A 493 9.41 -15.93 22.14
CA ILE A 493 10.28 -16.15 20.98
C ILE A 493 11.69 -16.45 21.52
N PRO A 494 12.35 -17.55 21.11
CA PRO A 494 13.71 -17.87 21.54
C PRO A 494 14.74 -16.83 21.12
N GLU A 495 15.86 -16.84 21.83
CA GLU A 495 17.05 -16.05 21.48
C GLU A 495 17.66 -16.44 20.12
N ARG A 496 18.44 -15.52 19.55
CA ARG A 496 19.31 -15.71 18.38
C ARG A 496 18.58 -16.09 17.09
N CYS A 497 17.28 -15.83 17.03
CA CYS A 497 16.50 -16.08 15.81
C CYS A 497 16.83 -15.03 14.74
N VAL A 498 17.09 -15.49 13.52
CA VAL A 498 17.44 -14.64 12.37
C VAL A 498 16.21 -14.44 11.50
N TRP A 499 16.14 -13.27 10.87
CA TRP A 499 14.98 -12.84 10.09
C TRP A 499 15.42 -12.54 8.67
N TRP A 500 14.80 -13.22 7.70
CA TRP A 500 14.97 -13.02 6.28
C TRP A 500 13.66 -12.48 5.70
N LEU A 501 13.72 -11.28 5.14
CA LEU A 501 12.59 -10.60 4.52
C LEU A 501 12.84 -10.49 3.01
N ALA A 502 11.99 -11.08 2.19
CA ALA A 502 11.97 -10.85 0.74
C ALA A 502 10.78 -9.93 0.41
N LYS A 503 11.04 -8.76 -0.18
CA LYS A 503 10.01 -7.74 -0.48
C LYS A 503 10.25 -7.05 -1.81
N VAL A 504 9.22 -6.43 -2.38
CA VAL A 504 9.39 -5.57 -3.58
C VAL A 504 9.92 -4.18 -3.20
N GLU A 505 9.42 -3.58 -2.12
CA GLU A 505 9.82 -2.25 -1.65
C GLU A 505 10.03 -2.23 -0.12
N ASP A 506 10.95 -1.39 0.35
CA ASP A 506 11.28 -1.25 1.77
C ASP A 506 10.24 -0.39 2.52
N SER A 507 9.13 -1.01 2.92
CA SER A 507 8.28 -0.53 4.02
C SER A 507 8.73 -1.13 5.36
N GLY A 508 9.36 -0.29 6.18
CA GLY A 508 9.72 -0.59 7.56
C GLY A 508 10.33 0.63 8.23
N ASP A 509 10.11 0.75 9.55
CA ASP A 509 10.78 1.75 10.39
C ASP A 509 12.31 1.75 10.15
N ASP A 510 12.90 2.91 9.87
CA ASP A 510 14.34 3.09 9.68
C ASP A 510 15.16 2.45 10.80
N GLN A 511 14.65 2.42 12.03
CA GLN A 511 15.33 1.76 13.14
C GLN A 511 15.50 0.26 12.95
N VAL A 512 14.55 -0.41 12.28
CA VAL A 512 14.64 -1.82 11.88
C VAL A 512 15.61 -1.98 10.73
N MET A 513 15.42 -1.20 9.66
CA MET A 513 16.24 -1.33 8.44
C MET A 513 17.73 -1.01 8.71
N ASN A 514 18.03 -0.12 9.66
CA ASN A 514 19.37 0.14 10.17
C ASN A 514 19.95 -0.96 11.10
N ARG A 515 19.29 -2.11 11.23
CA ARG A 515 19.77 -3.33 11.89
C ARG A 515 19.78 -4.56 10.97
N MET A 516 19.42 -4.37 9.69
CA MET A 516 19.42 -5.42 8.67
C MET A 516 20.49 -5.14 7.61
N LEU A 517 20.97 -6.21 6.98
CA LEU A 517 21.71 -6.23 5.73
C LEU A 517 20.70 -6.00 4.59
N THR A 518 20.72 -4.82 3.99
CA THR A 518 19.88 -4.45 2.84
C THR A 518 20.60 -4.85 1.55
N THR A 519 20.06 -5.81 0.82
CA THR A 519 20.64 -6.35 -0.42
C THR A 519 19.63 -6.31 -1.58
N TRP A 520 20.13 -6.20 -2.80
CA TRP A 520 19.33 -6.17 -4.02
C TRP A 520 19.54 -7.44 -4.85
N ILE A 521 18.47 -7.95 -5.47
CA ILE A 521 18.58 -8.97 -6.52
C ILE A 521 19.08 -8.35 -7.83
N ASP A 522 19.86 -9.12 -8.57
CA ASP A 522 20.27 -8.82 -9.92
C ASP A 522 19.10 -8.98 -10.91
N ASP A 523 18.23 -7.97 -10.94
CA ASP A 523 17.15 -7.88 -11.93
C ASP A 523 17.62 -7.71 -13.40
N SER A 524 18.92 -7.79 -13.73
CA SER A 524 19.45 -7.48 -15.07
C SER A 524 19.01 -8.45 -16.18
N THR A 525 19.10 -7.96 -17.41
CA THR A 525 18.75 -8.73 -18.62
C THR A 525 19.72 -9.88 -18.89
N GLU A 526 21.02 -9.69 -18.63
CA GLU A 526 22.03 -10.75 -18.72
C GLU A 526 21.75 -11.88 -17.70
N GLN A 527 21.34 -11.51 -16.50
CA GLN A 527 20.97 -12.45 -15.44
C GLN A 527 19.69 -13.23 -15.80
N ASP A 528 18.66 -12.59 -16.37
CA ASP A 528 17.47 -13.29 -16.91
C ASP A 528 17.88 -14.35 -17.95
N GLU A 529 18.80 -14.03 -18.86
CA GLU A 529 19.30 -14.98 -19.86
C GLU A 529 20.05 -16.16 -19.24
N ARG A 530 20.88 -15.91 -18.21
CA ARG A 530 21.61 -16.94 -17.47
C ARG A 530 20.65 -17.89 -16.74
N VAL A 531 19.64 -17.34 -16.05
CA VAL A 531 18.58 -18.12 -15.37
C VAL A 531 17.76 -18.93 -16.38
N LEU A 532 17.39 -18.35 -17.52
CA LEU A 532 16.66 -19.06 -18.57
C LEU A 532 17.49 -20.19 -19.19
N ARG A 533 18.79 -19.98 -19.39
CA ARG A 533 19.72 -21.00 -19.91
C ARG A 533 19.84 -22.18 -18.94
N HIS A 534 20.00 -21.91 -17.65
CA HIS A 534 20.06 -22.94 -16.61
C HIS A 534 18.75 -23.72 -16.47
N ARG A 535 17.59 -23.03 -16.47
CA ARG A 535 16.28 -23.72 -16.47
C ARG A 535 16.10 -24.65 -17.68
N LYS A 536 16.54 -24.22 -18.87
CA LYS A 536 16.51 -25.05 -20.09
C LYS A 536 17.47 -26.24 -20.03
N GLN A 537 18.58 -26.13 -19.32
CA GLN A 537 19.51 -27.26 -19.10
C GLN A 537 18.86 -28.29 -18.17
N LYS A 538 18.33 -27.84 -17.03
CA LYS A 538 17.64 -28.70 -16.06
C LYS A 538 16.41 -29.41 -16.63
N GLU A 539 15.58 -28.71 -17.41
CA GLU A 539 14.42 -29.30 -18.10
C GLU A 539 14.81 -30.26 -19.26
N ALA A 540 16.07 -30.25 -19.69
CA ALA A 540 16.59 -31.17 -20.72
C ALA A 540 17.32 -32.39 -20.14
N GLU A 541 17.43 -32.49 -18.82
CA GLU A 541 17.96 -33.68 -18.14
C GLU A 541 16.89 -34.77 -18.08
N GLU A 542 17.28 -36.03 -18.28
CA GLU A 542 16.35 -37.16 -18.31
C GLU A 542 15.93 -37.59 -16.89
N ALA A 543 14.67 -37.98 -16.72
CA ALA A 543 14.00 -38.17 -15.43
C ALA A 543 14.58 -39.26 -14.51
N GLU A 544 15.60 -40.01 -14.95
CA GLU A 544 16.31 -40.99 -14.12
C GLU A 544 17.09 -40.34 -12.94
N ASN A 545 17.23 -39.00 -12.93
CA ASN A 545 17.89 -38.24 -11.86
C ASN A 545 16.96 -37.38 -10.97
N GLU A 546 15.63 -37.34 -11.19
CA GLU A 546 14.75 -36.38 -10.50
C GLU A 546 14.54 -36.65 -8.99
N ASP A 547 14.61 -37.92 -8.56
CA ASP A 547 14.34 -38.35 -7.17
C ASP A 547 15.59 -38.36 -6.25
N ALA A 548 16.77 -37.99 -6.77
CA ALA A 548 18.00 -37.92 -5.98
C ALA A 548 18.17 -36.53 -5.36
N GLU A 549 17.99 -36.39 -4.03
CA GLU A 549 18.42 -35.18 -3.33
C GLU A 549 19.94 -34.99 -3.52
N ASP A 550 20.37 -33.76 -3.86
CA ASP A 550 21.79 -33.46 -4.08
C ASP A 550 22.60 -33.83 -2.82
N PRO A 551 23.57 -34.76 -2.88
CA PRO A 551 24.34 -35.15 -1.71
C PRO A 551 25.09 -33.96 -1.05
N ALA A 552 25.45 -32.92 -1.82
CA ALA A 552 26.03 -31.70 -1.24
C ALA A 552 25.06 -30.96 -0.32
N LEU A 553 23.74 -31.04 -0.56
CA LEU A 553 22.73 -30.45 0.32
C LEU A 553 22.72 -31.10 1.70
N ALA A 554 22.89 -32.43 1.76
CA ALA A 554 22.98 -33.18 2.99
C ALA A 554 24.26 -32.84 3.77
N VAL A 555 25.39 -32.67 3.07
CA VAL A 555 26.65 -32.18 3.67
C VAL A 555 26.49 -30.75 4.20
N CYS A 556 25.83 -29.84 3.48
CA CYS A 556 25.54 -28.49 3.97
C CYS A 556 24.71 -28.50 5.26
N GLN A 557 23.71 -29.39 5.37
CA GLN A 557 22.92 -29.55 6.59
C GLN A 557 23.81 -30.03 7.76
N ALA A 558 24.66 -31.03 7.54
CA ALA A 558 25.61 -31.53 8.54
C ALA A 558 26.64 -30.45 8.96
N VAL A 559 27.14 -29.63 8.04
CA VAL A 559 28.00 -28.46 8.34
C VAL A 559 27.28 -27.49 9.30
N TRP A 560 26.00 -27.17 9.04
CA TRP A 560 25.23 -26.31 9.92
C TRP A 560 24.91 -26.94 11.28
N GLU A 561 24.80 -28.26 11.37
CA GLU A 561 24.64 -28.95 12.67
C GLU A 561 25.93 -28.87 13.50
N VAL A 562 27.09 -29.18 12.92
CA VAL A 562 28.40 -29.04 13.58
C VAL A 562 28.64 -27.60 14.05
N LEU A 563 28.30 -26.60 13.23
CA LEU A 563 28.41 -25.18 13.60
C LEU A 563 27.36 -24.72 14.65
N LYS A 564 26.36 -25.53 14.97
CA LYS A 564 25.30 -25.21 15.97
C LYS A 564 25.46 -25.96 17.30
N GLU A 565 26.39 -26.92 17.40
CA GLU A 565 26.69 -27.67 18.63
C GLU A 565 27.26 -26.79 19.75
N GLU A 566 28.13 -25.85 19.39
CA GLU A 566 28.86 -25.01 20.34
C GLU A 566 28.72 -23.54 19.96
N ARG A 567 28.71 -22.67 20.97
CA ARG A 567 28.73 -21.21 20.80
C ARG A 567 30.09 -20.69 21.24
N LEU A 568 30.74 -19.92 20.38
CA LEU A 568 32.10 -19.43 20.61
C LEU A 568 32.13 -17.91 20.68
N HIS A 569 32.90 -17.37 21.62
CA HIS A 569 33.30 -15.96 21.54
C HIS A 569 34.33 -15.79 20.41
N VAL A 570 34.18 -14.74 19.60
CA VAL A 570 35.15 -14.41 18.56
C VAL A 570 35.86 -13.11 18.90
N SER A 571 37.18 -13.17 19.10
CA SER A 571 38.02 -11.98 19.26
C SER A 571 38.48 -11.46 17.90
N ILE A 572 38.60 -10.15 17.73
CA ILE A 572 39.13 -9.51 16.51
C ILE A 572 40.38 -8.72 16.94
N PRO A 573 41.59 -9.29 16.84
CA PRO A 573 42.80 -8.67 17.39
C PRO A 573 43.13 -7.31 16.76
N TYR A 574 42.88 -7.16 15.46
CA TYR A 574 43.14 -5.96 14.67
C TYR A 574 41.98 -4.94 14.69
N ALA A 575 40.98 -5.08 15.57
CA ALA A 575 39.77 -4.24 15.55
C ALA A 575 40.05 -2.73 15.67
N GLU A 576 41.11 -2.34 16.40
CA GLU A 576 41.52 -0.94 16.58
C GLU A 576 42.19 -0.34 15.32
N ALA A 577 42.75 -1.18 14.44
CA ALA A 577 43.32 -0.76 13.17
C ALA A 577 42.27 -0.58 12.06
N VAL A 578 41.01 -0.96 12.30
CA VAL A 578 39.94 -0.87 11.30
C VAL A 578 39.45 0.58 11.14
N GLN A 579 39.74 1.16 9.97
CA GLN A 579 39.31 2.51 9.59
C GLN A 579 38.11 2.50 8.65
N PHE A 580 37.20 3.47 8.82
CA PHE A 580 35.98 3.63 8.04
C PHE A 580 36.01 4.95 7.27
N SER A 581 35.54 4.96 6.02
CA SER A 581 35.44 6.19 5.20
C SER A 581 34.45 7.21 5.74
N SER A 582 33.47 6.78 6.54
CA SER A 582 32.47 7.62 7.21
C SER A 582 32.14 7.10 8.61
N ALA A 583 32.38 7.93 9.63
CA ALA A 583 32.00 7.65 11.02
C ALA A 583 30.57 8.10 11.37
N ALA A 584 29.81 8.67 10.42
CA ALA A 584 28.52 9.30 10.68
C ALA A 584 27.44 8.31 11.15
N ASN A 585 27.43 7.09 10.60
CA ASN A 585 26.49 6.04 10.99
C ASN A 585 27.12 5.06 11.98
N ARG A 586 27.02 5.37 13.29
CA ARG A 586 27.55 4.55 14.39
C ARG A 586 27.03 3.10 14.47
N ARG A 587 26.05 2.68 13.66
CA ARG A 587 25.59 1.28 13.58
C ARG A 587 26.33 0.46 12.52
N ASN A 588 26.80 1.11 11.45
CA ASN A 588 27.48 0.45 10.33
C ASN A 588 28.77 -0.29 10.74
N PRO A 589 29.63 0.23 11.64
CA PRO A 589 30.77 -0.53 12.17
C PRO A 589 30.40 -1.84 12.86
N GLY A 590 29.29 -1.88 13.59
CA GLY A 590 28.82 -3.11 14.27
C GLY A 590 28.49 -4.22 13.28
N ILE A 591 27.92 -3.88 12.12
CA ILE A 591 27.61 -4.83 11.05
C ILE A 591 28.89 -5.43 10.47
N LEU A 592 29.91 -4.61 10.19
CA LEU A 592 31.21 -5.12 9.73
C LEU A 592 31.83 -6.09 10.74
N PHE A 593 31.93 -5.70 12.01
CA PHE A 593 32.52 -6.58 13.02
C PHE A 593 31.74 -7.89 13.19
N ASP A 594 30.42 -7.87 13.04
CA ASP A 594 29.63 -9.10 13.08
C ASP A 594 29.78 -9.97 11.81
N LEU A 595 30.01 -9.37 10.63
CA LEU A 595 30.43 -10.10 9.42
C LEU A 595 31.80 -10.77 9.62
N VAL A 596 32.77 -10.08 10.22
CA VAL A 596 34.10 -10.65 10.55
C VAL A 596 33.96 -11.84 11.50
N LYS A 597 33.15 -11.72 12.56
CA LYS A 597 32.91 -12.83 13.50
C LYS A 597 32.20 -14.01 12.85
N ALA A 598 31.23 -13.74 11.96
CA ALA A 598 30.53 -14.76 11.20
C ALA A 598 31.50 -15.53 10.27
N SER A 599 32.39 -14.82 9.56
CA SER A 599 33.45 -15.44 8.75
C SER A 599 34.38 -16.31 9.59
N ALA A 600 34.87 -15.79 10.72
CA ALA A 600 35.78 -16.53 11.60
C ALA A 600 35.11 -17.80 12.18
N LEU A 601 33.81 -17.77 12.47
CA LEU A 601 33.07 -18.95 12.91
C LEU A 601 32.93 -20.01 11.81
N LEU A 602 32.64 -19.63 10.56
CA LEU A 602 32.58 -20.58 9.44
C LEU A 602 33.91 -21.36 9.33
N HIS A 603 35.03 -20.67 9.55
CA HIS A 603 36.38 -21.23 9.55
C HIS A 603 36.86 -21.68 10.93
N ARG A 604 35.98 -21.97 11.92
CA ARG A 604 36.36 -22.16 13.34
C ARG A 604 37.48 -23.19 13.62
N PHE A 605 37.66 -24.19 12.75
CA PHE A 605 38.70 -25.22 12.88
C PHE A 605 40.04 -24.82 12.21
N GLN A 606 40.04 -23.71 11.46
CA GLN A 606 41.19 -23.12 10.75
C GLN A 606 41.65 -21.80 11.40
N ARG A 607 41.08 -21.43 12.56
CA ARG A 607 41.39 -20.20 13.31
C ARG A 607 42.07 -20.53 14.63
N GLU A 608 42.91 -19.60 15.10
CA GLU A 608 43.64 -19.79 16.35
C GLU A 608 42.67 -19.79 17.56
N PRO A 609 42.62 -20.88 18.35
CA PRO A 609 41.79 -20.94 19.55
C PRO A 609 42.46 -20.21 20.72
N TYR A 610 41.65 -19.73 21.66
CA TYR A 610 42.11 -19.24 22.95
C TYR A 610 41.11 -19.66 24.05
N GLU A 611 41.40 -19.35 25.32
CA GLU A 611 40.52 -19.67 26.45
C GLU A 611 39.13 -19.01 26.30
N GLY A 612 38.15 -19.81 25.88
CA GLY A 612 36.76 -19.40 25.67
C GLY A 612 36.39 -18.93 24.25
N GLY A 613 37.26 -19.09 23.24
CA GLY A 613 36.91 -18.63 21.89
C GLY A 613 37.93 -18.85 20.79
N ILE A 614 37.75 -18.15 19.66
CA ILE A 614 38.64 -18.14 18.49
C ILE A 614 39.02 -16.71 18.07
N ARG A 615 40.19 -16.53 17.46
CA ARG A 615 40.63 -15.24 16.92
C ARG A 615 40.33 -15.13 15.42
N ALA A 616 39.70 -14.04 15.02
CA ALA A 616 39.51 -13.72 13.61
C ALA A 616 40.85 -13.40 12.94
N SER A 617 41.01 -13.87 11.70
CA SER A 617 42.19 -13.67 10.85
C SER A 617 42.02 -12.45 9.94
N ARG A 618 43.08 -12.07 9.22
CA ARG A 618 43.00 -11.02 8.19
C ARG A 618 42.10 -11.42 7.01
N GLU A 619 42.02 -12.70 6.67
CA GLU A 619 41.13 -13.21 5.61
C GLU A 619 39.65 -12.97 5.95
N ASP A 620 39.28 -13.06 7.23
CA ASP A 620 37.94 -12.77 7.71
C ASP A 620 37.60 -11.27 7.57
N PHE A 621 38.59 -10.40 7.77
CA PHE A 621 38.45 -8.97 7.48
C PHE A 621 38.26 -8.71 5.99
N GLU A 622 39.09 -9.31 5.14
CA GLU A 622 39.04 -9.09 3.69
C GLU A 622 37.72 -9.61 3.08
N THR A 623 37.23 -10.75 3.57
CA THR A 623 35.90 -11.30 3.23
C THR A 623 34.77 -10.38 3.69
N ALA A 624 34.79 -9.94 4.96
CA ALA A 624 33.78 -9.04 5.50
C ALA A 624 33.80 -7.66 4.82
N ALA A 625 34.97 -7.11 4.54
CA ALA A 625 35.15 -5.82 3.87
C ALA A 625 34.66 -5.86 2.42
N ARG A 626 34.87 -6.98 1.69
CA ARG A 626 34.31 -7.19 0.34
C ARG A 626 32.78 -7.21 0.37
N ILE A 627 32.18 -7.99 1.25
CA ILE A 627 30.71 -8.06 1.41
C ILE A 627 30.17 -6.68 1.81
N TYR A 628 30.82 -6.02 2.77
CA TYR A 628 30.44 -4.70 3.27
C TYR A 628 30.53 -3.62 2.17
N ALA A 629 31.56 -3.61 1.35
CA ALA A 629 31.66 -2.69 0.22
C ALA A 629 30.54 -2.94 -0.81
N ALA A 630 30.24 -4.21 -1.11
CA ALA A 630 29.19 -4.57 -2.07
C ALA A 630 27.78 -4.13 -1.62
N ILE A 631 27.42 -4.32 -0.35
CA ILE A 631 26.10 -3.92 0.19
C ILE A 631 25.94 -2.41 0.37
N ASN A 632 27.04 -1.64 0.40
CA ASN A 632 27.02 -0.18 0.46
C ASN A 632 27.17 0.47 -0.93
N GLY A 633 27.20 -0.31 -2.01
CA GLY A 633 27.43 0.13 -3.38
C GLY A 633 26.53 -0.59 -4.38
N GLU A 634 27.10 -1.51 -5.17
CA GLU A 634 26.44 -2.08 -6.36
C GLU A 634 25.33 -3.11 -6.04
N ALA A 635 25.41 -3.78 -4.89
CA ALA A 635 24.54 -4.90 -4.52
C ALA A 635 23.58 -4.59 -3.35
N GLY A 636 23.49 -3.33 -2.91
CA GLY A 636 22.60 -2.94 -1.82
C GLY A 636 22.62 -1.45 -1.51
N GLY A 637 21.56 -0.99 -0.86
CA GLY A 637 21.40 0.38 -0.35
C GLY A 637 21.74 0.50 1.13
N GLN A 638 22.80 -0.13 1.64
CA GLN A 638 22.97 -0.29 3.09
C GLN A 638 23.12 1.03 3.87
N GLU A 639 23.80 2.05 3.33
CA GLU A 639 23.85 3.40 3.93
C GLU A 639 22.64 4.27 3.57
N THR A 640 22.23 4.24 2.30
CA THR A 640 21.25 5.19 1.74
C THR A 640 19.80 4.77 1.97
N LYS A 641 19.58 3.49 2.31
CA LYS A 641 18.28 2.80 2.46
C LYS A 641 17.34 3.03 1.27
N LEU A 642 17.93 3.16 0.08
CA LEU A 642 17.22 3.23 -1.19
C LEU A 642 16.95 1.83 -1.74
N THR A 643 15.82 1.70 -2.42
CA THR A 643 15.57 0.61 -3.36
C THR A 643 16.41 0.79 -4.63
N LYS A 644 16.62 -0.28 -5.40
CA LYS A 644 17.32 -0.25 -6.70
C LYS A 644 16.75 0.81 -7.66
N ASN A 645 15.43 0.93 -7.74
CA ASN A 645 14.73 1.92 -8.58
C ASN A 645 14.91 3.38 -8.07
N GLU A 646 15.01 3.59 -6.76
CA GLU A 646 15.32 4.91 -6.18
C GLU A 646 16.78 5.32 -6.40
N SER A 647 17.74 4.38 -6.28
CA SER A 647 19.14 4.65 -6.62
C SER A 647 19.29 5.00 -8.10
N ALA A 648 18.71 4.17 -8.98
CA ALA A 648 18.71 4.40 -10.42
C ALA A 648 18.07 5.75 -10.82
N ALA A 649 17.03 6.20 -10.10
CA ALA A 649 16.47 7.53 -10.28
C ALA A 649 17.48 8.65 -9.99
N LEU A 650 18.19 8.60 -8.87
CA LEU A 650 19.20 9.60 -8.52
C LEU A 650 20.43 9.53 -9.44
N GLU A 651 20.91 8.33 -9.76
CA GLU A 651 21.98 8.11 -10.75
C GLU A 651 21.59 8.68 -12.12
N THR A 652 20.34 8.51 -12.53
CA THR A 652 19.81 9.08 -13.79
C THR A 652 19.79 10.60 -13.74
N VAL A 653 19.30 11.23 -12.66
CA VAL A 653 19.32 12.70 -12.51
C VAL A 653 20.75 13.24 -12.54
N ALA A 654 21.69 12.57 -11.86
CA ALA A 654 23.11 12.92 -11.84
C ALA A 654 23.79 12.75 -13.20
N THR A 655 23.49 11.66 -13.93
CA THR A 655 24.03 11.34 -15.27
C THR A 655 23.48 12.29 -16.33
N MET A 656 22.20 12.63 -16.25
CA MET A 656 21.59 13.66 -17.09
C MET A 656 22.13 15.06 -16.76
N GLY A 657 22.69 15.28 -15.55
CA GLY A 657 23.20 16.57 -15.12
C GLY A 657 22.09 17.62 -14.96
N TRP A 658 20.98 17.24 -14.32
CA TRP A 658 19.85 18.13 -14.06
C TRP A 658 19.98 18.82 -12.70
N ASP A 659 20.10 20.14 -12.69
CA ASP A 659 19.98 20.96 -11.47
C ASP A 659 18.50 21.09 -11.02
N VAL A 660 17.57 21.06 -11.99
CA VAL A 660 16.11 21.02 -11.78
C VAL A 660 15.48 20.04 -12.78
N PHE A 661 14.56 19.20 -12.31
CA PHE A 661 13.83 18.23 -13.13
C PHE A 661 12.34 18.16 -12.77
N THR A 662 11.54 17.48 -13.59
CA THR A 662 10.11 17.22 -13.36
C THR A 662 9.83 15.72 -13.38
N VAL A 663 8.67 15.30 -12.84
CA VAL A 663 8.23 13.90 -12.90
C VAL A 663 8.27 13.35 -14.34
N ARG A 664 7.88 14.16 -15.33
CA ARG A 664 7.87 13.75 -16.75
C ARG A 664 9.27 13.58 -17.33
N MET A 665 10.21 14.46 -16.99
CA MET A 665 11.61 14.31 -17.40
C MET A 665 12.20 13.01 -16.86
N LEU A 666 12.01 12.75 -15.55
CA LEU A 666 12.51 11.53 -14.92
C LEU A 666 11.80 10.27 -15.49
N GLN A 667 10.50 10.35 -15.75
CA GLN A 667 9.74 9.29 -16.41
C GLN A 667 10.33 8.97 -17.80
N ASP A 668 10.64 10.01 -18.59
CA ASP A 668 11.22 9.84 -19.93
C ASP A 668 12.67 9.32 -19.90
N ALA A 669 13.44 9.49 -18.81
CA ALA A 669 14.79 8.93 -18.67
C ALA A 669 14.82 7.53 -18.02
N LEU A 670 13.89 7.21 -17.12
CA LEU A 670 13.79 5.89 -16.49
C LEU A 670 12.96 4.88 -17.30
N GLY A 671 12.00 5.34 -18.10
CA GLY A 671 11.08 4.46 -18.84
C GLY A 671 9.90 3.93 -18.03
N LEU A 672 9.82 4.27 -16.73
CA LEU A 672 8.72 3.90 -15.83
C LEU A 672 7.39 4.59 -16.18
N SER A 673 6.29 4.16 -15.57
CA SER A 673 5.03 4.90 -15.62
C SER A 673 5.12 6.21 -14.82
N TYR A 674 4.27 7.19 -15.17
CA TYR A 674 4.12 8.43 -14.40
C TYR A 674 3.79 8.16 -12.93
N HIS A 675 2.96 7.15 -12.65
CA HIS A 675 2.57 6.80 -11.28
C HIS A 675 3.74 6.19 -10.49
N GLN A 676 4.51 5.26 -11.05
CA GLN A 676 5.74 4.73 -10.41
C GLN A 676 6.74 5.87 -10.15
N THR A 677 7.02 6.70 -11.16
CA THR A 677 7.96 7.83 -11.03
C THR A 677 7.52 8.81 -9.95
N ARG A 678 6.21 9.09 -9.85
CA ARG A 678 5.65 9.95 -8.80
C ARG A 678 5.77 9.31 -7.41
N ARG A 679 5.61 7.98 -7.29
CA ARG A 679 5.78 7.24 -6.03
C ARG A 679 7.23 7.25 -5.54
N ILE A 680 8.20 7.03 -6.44
CA ILE A 680 9.64 7.13 -6.14
C ILE A 680 9.98 8.50 -5.54
N LEU A 681 9.41 9.59 -6.08
CA LEU A 681 9.69 10.94 -5.60
C LEU A 681 8.95 11.30 -4.30
N HIS A 682 7.62 11.11 -4.26
CA HIS A 682 6.76 11.60 -3.17
C HIS A 682 6.41 10.57 -2.09
N GLY A 683 6.76 9.30 -2.27
CA GLY A 683 6.19 8.21 -1.47
C GLY A 683 4.73 7.90 -1.83
N TYR A 684 4.13 6.95 -1.11
CA TYR A 684 2.70 6.63 -1.20
C TYR A 684 2.19 5.80 -0.01
N ASN A 685 0.86 5.73 0.12
CA ASN A 685 0.21 4.90 1.15
C ASN A 685 -0.46 3.70 0.47
N ASN A 686 -0.32 2.51 1.07
CA ASN A 686 -0.99 1.29 0.61
C ASN A 686 -1.33 0.40 1.80
N GLY A 687 -2.59 -0.06 1.88
CA GLY A 687 -3.04 -0.99 2.92
C GLY A 687 -2.93 -0.50 4.38
N GLY A 688 -2.72 0.79 4.61
CA GLY A 688 -2.43 1.37 5.95
C GLY A 688 -0.96 1.68 6.20
N SER A 689 -0.04 1.11 5.41
CA SER A 689 1.40 1.41 5.50
C SER A 689 1.76 2.64 4.65
N THR A 690 2.62 3.50 5.18
CA THR A 690 3.21 4.66 4.48
C THR A 690 4.61 4.29 3.97
N TYR A 691 4.86 4.53 2.67
CA TYR A 691 6.14 4.32 2.01
C TYR A 691 6.78 5.68 1.77
N SER A 692 7.95 5.93 2.36
CA SER A 692 8.71 7.17 2.17
C SER A 692 9.36 7.20 0.78
N GLY A 693 9.41 8.39 0.17
CA GLY A 693 10.03 8.61 -1.14
C GLY A 693 11.34 9.38 -1.06
N LEU A 694 11.96 9.64 -2.22
CA LEU A 694 13.23 10.37 -2.33
C LEU A 694 13.22 11.75 -1.67
N LEU A 695 12.07 12.45 -1.59
CA LEU A 695 11.97 13.73 -0.88
C LEU A 695 12.17 13.64 0.64
N GLU A 696 11.99 12.46 1.22
CA GLU A 696 12.19 12.20 2.65
C GLU A 696 13.54 11.52 2.89
N LYS A 697 13.94 10.60 2.00
CA LYS A 697 15.19 9.82 2.11
C LYS A 697 16.45 10.58 1.68
N CYS A 698 16.38 11.43 0.65
CA CYS A 698 17.56 12.01 0.02
C CYS A 698 17.71 13.51 0.32
N PRO A 699 18.74 13.94 1.08
CA PRO A 699 18.95 15.35 1.42
C PRO A 699 19.34 16.23 0.22
N ALA A 700 19.68 15.63 -0.92
CA ALA A 700 20.06 16.34 -2.14
C ALA A 700 18.86 16.70 -3.04
N VAL A 701 17.64 16.24 -2.73
CA VAL A 701 16.43 16.51 -3.53
C VAL A 701 15.51 17.49 -2.80
N GLY A 702 15.14 18.58 -3.48
CA GLY A 702 14.13 19.55 -3.02
C GLY A 702 12.88 19.52 -3.88
N PHE A 703 11.77 20.09 -3.39
CA PHE A 703 10.47 20.15 -4.08
C PHE A 703 9.87 21.56 -4.08
N ALA A 704 9.27 21.96 -5.21
CA ALA A 704 8.47 23.18 -5.35
C ALA A 704 7.25 22.97 -6.28
N ASP A 705 6.06 23.39 -5.85
CA ASP A 705 4.88 23.56 -6.71
C ASP A 705 4.93 24.95 -7.36
N THR A 706 5.21 25.00 -8.66
CA THR A 706 5.45 26.26 -9.39
C THR A 706 4.34 26.54 -10.41
N LEU A 707 3.83 27.78 -10.42
CA LEU A 707 2.87 28.25 -11.42
C LEU A 707 3.60 28.75 -12.68
N ILE A 708 3.67 27.90 -13.70
CA ILE A 708 4.19 28.28 -15.02
C ILE A 708 3.06 28.95 -15.82
N SER A 709 3.33 30.16 -16.30
CA SER A 709 2.48 30.84 -17.27
C SER A 709 3.10 30.66 -18.65
N GLU A 710 2.43 29.89 -19.51
CA GLU A 710 2.86 29.65 -20.90
C GLU A 710 1.83 30.28 -21.84
N GLU A 711 2.31 31.04 -22.82
CA GLU A 711 1.45 31.69 -23.82
C GLU A 711 1.25 30.73 -25.00
N VAL A 712 0.07 30.12 -25.06
CA VAL A 712 -0.32 29.18 -26.12
C VAL A 712 -1.43 29.83 -26.93
N ASP A 713 -1.23 29.95 -28.24
CA ASP A 713 -2.16 30.58 -29.19
C ASP A 713 -2.69 31.96 -28.73
N GLY A 714 -1.80 32.80 -28.17
CA GLY A 714 -2.13 34.15 -27.69
C GLY A 714 -2.95 34.19 -26.39
N SER A 715 -3.08 33.06 -25.69
CA SER A 715 -3.75 32.95 -24.39
C SER A 715 -2.76 32.55 -23.30
N MET A 716 -2.70 33.32 -22.21
CA MET A 716 -1.88 32.97 -21.04
C MET A 716 -2.49 31.79 -20.27
N VAL A 717 -1.95 30.59 -20.48
CA VAL A 717 -2.34 29.39 -19.75
C VAL A 717 -1.45 29.25 -18.52
N ARG A 718 -2.05 29.33 -17.32
CA ARG A 718 -1.36 29.08 -16.05
C ARG A 718 -1.50 27.62 -15.67
N ARG A 719 -0.42 26.84 -15.74
CA ARG A 719 -0.36 25.46 -15.22
C ARG A 719 0.44 25.41 -13.91
N ARG A 720 0.02 24.56 -12.98
CA ARG A 720 0.87 24.13 -11.86
C ARG A 720 1.78 23.02 -12.36
N GLU A 721 3.05 23.10 -12.03
CA GLU A 721 4.05 22.09 -12.39
C GLU A 721 4.93 21.77 -11.18
N HIS A 722 5.06 20.48 -10.90
CA HIS A 722 5.88 19.97 -9.81
C HIS A 722 7.35 19.94 -10.27
N GLN A 723 8.17 20.80 -9.68
CA GLN A 723 9.61 20.89 -9.97
C GLN A 723 10.43 20.37 -8.79
N PHE A 724 11.52 19.68 -9.10
CA PHE A 724 12.42 19.05 -8.15
C PHE A 724 13.83 19.61 -8.37
N SER A 725 14.46 20.14 -7.34
CA SER A 725 15.85 20.61 -7.39
C SER A 725 16.80 19.49 -6.97
N PHE A 726 17.99 19.43 -7.56
CA PHE A 726 19.00 18.41 -7.22
C PHE A 726 20.39 19.05 -7.01
N ASP A 727 20.99 18.81 -5.85
CA ASP A 727 22.37 19.22 -5.55
C ASP A 727 23.33 18.03 -5.75
N LEU A 728 24.05 18.06 -6.87
CA LEU A 728 25.05 17.03 -7.23
C LEU A 728 26.21 16.93 -6.22
N VAL A 729 26.57 18.02 -5.53
CA VAL A 729 27.66 18.03 -4.55
C VAL A 729 27.18 17.42 -3.23
N ALA A 730 25.97 17.75 -2.79
CA ALA A 730 25.34 17.11 -1.65
C ALA A 730 25.13 15.61 -1.90
N TYR A 731 24.63 15.24 -3.09
CA TYR A 731 24.45 13.85 -3.50
C TYR A 731 25.77 13.06 -3.46
N ARG A 732 26.84 13.54 -4.09
CA ARG A 732 28.15 12.87 -4.09
C ARG A 732 28.77 12.71 -2.71
N ARG A 733 28.52 13.65 -1.79
CA ARG A 733 28.97 13.53 -0.39
C ARG A 733 28.16 12.50 0.39
N TRP A 734 26.87 12.35 0.05
CA TRP A 734 25.97 11.39 0.68
C TRP A 734 26.12 9.96 0.13
N THR A 735 26.48 9.80 -1.15
CA THR A 735 26.70 8.50 -1.81
C THR A 735 28.16 8.07 -1.92
N GLY A 736 29.07 8.71 -1.18
CA GLY A 736 30.53 8.52 -1.31
C GLY A 736 31.08 7.12 -0.97
N GLY A 737 30.22 6.19 -0.55
CA GLY A 737 30.54 4.79 -0.30
C GLY A 737 31.22 4.55 1.05
N ALA A 738 30.64 3.66 1.86
CA ALA A 738 31.32 3.13 3.03
C ALA A 738 32.33 2.06 2.60
N TYR A 739 33.61 2.42 2.60
CA TYR A 739 34.73 1.49 2.44
C TYR A 739 35.54 1.45 3.74
N VAL A 740 36.23 0.33 3.93
CA VAL A 740 36.92 -0.01 5.17
C VAL A 740 38.30 -0.58 4.82
N TRP A 741 39.32 -0.20 5.58
CA TRP A 741 40.68 -0.68 5.44
C TRP A 741 41.34 -0.88 6.81
N LEU A 742 42.48 -1.56 6.84
CA LEU A 742 43.35 -1.62 8.01
C LEU A 742 44.43 -0.54 7.89
N ASP A 743 44.66 0.20 8.96
CA ASP A 743 45.83 1.08 9.09
C ASP A 743 47.09 0.20 9.20
N PRO A 744 48.14 0.39 8.38
CA PRO A 744 49.34 -0.45 8.43
C PRO A 744 50.19 -0.26 9.71
N ASP A 745 49.97 0.81 10.48
CA ASP A 745 50.79 1.17 11.63
C ASP A 745 50.28 0.56 12.97
N LEU A 746 50.44 -0.75 13.13
CA LEU A 746 50.67 -1.37 14.44
C LEU A 746 51.96 -2.19 14.35
N PRO A 747 52.96 -1.96 15.22
CA PRO A 747 54.24 -2.65 15.12
C PRO A 747 54.06 -4.14 15.41
N ASP A 748 54.52 -4.97 14.48
CA ASP A 748 54.90 -6.35 14.78
C ASP A 748 56.24 -6.29 15.54
N ASP A 749 56.31 -6.89 16.72
CA ASP A 749 57.51 -6.86 17.58
C ASP A 749 58.58 -7.80 16.99
N GLY A 750 59.36 -7.35 16.01
CA GLY A 750 60.43 -8.17 15.41
C GLY A 750 61.27 -7.52 14.30
N ASP A 751 62.27 -6.74 14.72
CA ASP A 751 63.60 -6.49 14.11
C ASP A 751 63.82 -6.20 12.59
N ASP A 752 64.86 -5.37 12.41
CA ASP A 752 65.70 -5.13 11.21
C ASP A 752 65.26 -4.13 10.10
N ASP A 753 66.18 -3.16 9.92
CA ASP A 753 66.29 -2.08 8.94
C ASP A 753 66.08 -2.46 7.44
N ASP A 754 65.35 -1.64 6.67
CA ASP A 754 65.90 -0.94 5.47
C ASP A 754 65.02 0.24 4.99
N ASP A 755 65.58 1.09 4.11
CA ASP A 755 65.14 2.43 3.71
C ASP A 755 64.18 2.51 2.49
N GLY A 756 63.30 3.54 2.50
CA GLY A 756 62.64 4.16 1.32
C GLY A 756 61.57 3.35 0.56
N THR A 757 60.37 3.87 0.23
CA THR A 757 60.18 5.11 -0.54
C THR A 757 58.67 5.46 -0.74
N CYS A 758 58.29 6.71 -0.43
CA CYS A 758 57.15 7.53 -0.91
C CYS A 758 55.77 6.93 -1.32
N ALA A 759 54.71 7.35 -0.59
CA ALA A 759 53.41 7.76 -1.15
C ALA A 759 52.81 8.94 -0.30
N PRO A 760 51.89 9.78 -0.84
CA PRO A 760 51.80 11.19 -0.38
C PRO A 760 50.76 11.50 0.71
N ARG A 761 51.14 12.44 1.60
CA ARG A 761 50.22 13.17 2.52
C ARG A 761 49.09 13.89 1.75
N MET A 762 47.85 13.72 2.21
CA MET A 762 46.79 14.73 2.06
C MET A 762 46.27 15.21 3.41
N HIS A 763 45.94 16.50 3.45
CA HIS A 763 45.77 17.37 4.61
C HIS A 763 44.87 16.88 5.75
N ARG A 764 45.44 16.86 6.97
CA ARG A 764 44.71 17.05 8.23
C ARG A 764 44.57 18.56 8.48
N ASP A 765 43.36 19.09 8.41
CA ASP A 765 42.93 20.40 8.92
C ASP A 765 41.40 20.34 9.10
N GLY A 766 40.79 20.55 10.27
CA GLY A 766 41.34 20.64 11.62
C GLY A 766 40.19 20.64 12.64
N THR A 767 40.30 19.83 13.71
CA THR A 767 39.36 19.84 14.84
C THR A 767 40.11 19.77 16.16
N ALA A 768 40.76 20.87 16.51
CA ALA A 768 41.27 21.13 17.84
C ALA A 768 40.99 22.59 18.16
N ASP A 769 39.94 22.85 18.95
CA ASP A 769 40.00 23.82 20.04
C ASP A 769 38.72 23.85 20.89
N VAL A 770 38.90 24.29 22.15
CA VAL A 770 37.88 24.57 23.18
C VAL A 770 37.20 23.34 23.83
N GLN A 771 37.94 22.74 24.76
CA GLN A 771 37.35 22.12 25.96
C GLN A 771 37.30 23.14 27.12
N GLU A 772 36.53 22.81 28.16
CA GLU A 772 36.45 23.44 29.50
C GLU A 772 35.85 24.86 29.67
N LYS A 773 34.69 24.91 30.37
CA LYS A 773 34.62 25.63 31.66
C LYS A 773 33.46 25.20 32.58
N LYS A 774 33.86 24.64 33.73
CA LYS A 774 33.27 24.68 35.09
C LYS A 774 31.78 24.38 35.34
N THR A 775 31.62 23.37 36.20
CA THR A 775 30.50 23.08 37.12
C THR A 775 30.29 24.20 38.16
N GLU A 776 29.03 24.50 38.52
CA GLU A 776 28.61 25.00 39.85
C GLU A 776 27.10 24.76 40.05
N GLU A 777 26.53 25.11 41.21
CA GLU A 777 25.57 24.26 41.93
C GLU A 777 24.04 24.46 41.70
N ARG A 778 23.28 23.52 42.28
CA ARG A 778 21.81 23.28 42.27
C ARG A 778 20.99 24.39 42.96
N PRO A 779 19.67 24.54 42.70
CA PRO A 779 18.69 23.64 43.34
C PRO A 779 17.47 23.25 42.49
N GLN A 780 16.67 22.31 43.03
CA GLN A 780 15.44 21.79 42.41
C GLN A 780 14.26 22.76 42.56
N SER A 781 13.43 22.90 41.51
CA SER A 781 12.04 23.33 41.65
C SER A 781 11.11 22.51 40.76
N THR A 782 10.02 22.02 41.35
CA THR A 782 8.91 21.31 40.71
C THR A 782 8.27 22.11 39.58
N TYR A 783 8.01 21.51 38.42
CA TYR A 783 6.95 22.00 37.53
C TYR A 783 6.16 20.88 36.85
N SER A 784 4.90 21.21 36.55
CA SER A 784 3.79 20.32 36.21
C SER A 784 3.73 19.92 34.73
N LYS A 785 2.87 18.94 34.44
CA LYS A 785 2.42 18.59 33.09
C LYS A 785 1.92 19.83 32.35
N GLU A 786 2.52 20.13 31.19
CA GLU A 786 1.81 20.69 30.04
C GLU A 786 2.58 20.33 28.76
N ARG A 787 2.06 19.33 28.03
CA ARG A 787 2.66 18.82 26.79
C ARG A 787 2.14 19.67 25.62
N ARG A 788 2.82 20.78 25.31
CA ARG A 788 2.57 21.51 24.06
C ARG A 788 3.33 20.88 22.91
N GLU A 789 2.60 20.52 21.86
CA GLU A 789 3.13 20.08 20.58
C GLU A 789 3.89 21.23 19.93
N ILE A 790 5.20 21.05 19.70
CA ILE A 790 5.97 21.91 18.81
C ILE A 790 5.87 21.29 17.42
N SER A 791 4.90 21.77 16.64
CA SER A 791 4.85 21.54 15.21
C SER A 791 6.10 22.12 14.56
N LEU A 792 7.03 21.24 14.16
CA LEU A 792 8.19 21.60 13.35
C LEU A 792 7.73 21.90 11.92
N SER A 793 7.38 23.16 11.70
CA SER A 793 7.10 23.72 10.39
C SER A 793 8.39 23.83 9.58
N HIS A 794 8.78 22.73 8.92
CA HIS A 794 9.89 22.71 7.98
C HIS A 794 9.51 23.47 6.69
N SER A 795 9.71 24.79 6.74
CA SER A 795 9.86 25.60 5.54
C SER A 795 11.16 25.19 4.84
N THR A 796 11.04 24.47 3.73
CA THR A 796 12.16 24.12 2.85
C THR A 796 12.73 25.41 2.25
N ARG A 797 13.82 25.92 2.85
CA ARG A 797 14.51 27.08 2.30
C ARG A 797 15.20 26.68 0.99
N LEU A 798 14.88 27.41 -0.08
CA LEU A 798 15.60 27.34 -1.35
C LEU A 798 17.12 27.45 -1.12
N HIS A 799 17.87 26.54 -1.72
CA HIS A 799 19.30 26.76 -1.94
C HIS A 799 19.44 27.98 -2.87
N GLN A 800 19.97 29.08 -2.34
CA GLN A 800 20.08 30.33 -3.09
C GLN A 800 21.09 30.19 -4.23
N ILE A 801 20.61 30.12 -5.47
CA ILE A 801 21.44 30.27 -6.67
C ILE A 801 21.80 31.75 -6.80
N GLY A 802 22.96 32.13 -6.24
CA GLY A 802 23.43 33.51 -6.21
C GLY A 802 24.13 33.94 -7.49
N SER A 803 23.40 34.37 -8.52
CA SER A 803 23.95 35.25 -9.58
C SER A 803 22.89 35.83 -10.53
N THR A 804 22.46 37.08 -10.30
CA THR A 804 22.16 38.06 -11.37
C THR A 804 21.98 39.46 -10.76
N HIS A 805 22.72 40.45 -11.25
CA HIS A 805 22.57 41.85 -10.84
C HIS A 805 21.43 42.53 -11.63
N PRO A 806 20.63 43.43 -11.02
CA PRO A 806 19.64 44.23 -11.72
C PRO A 806 20.27 45.47 -12.39
N ALA A 807 19.72 45.88 -13.53
CA ALA A 807 20.12 47.11 -14.23
C ALA A 807 18.91 48.00 -14.58
N SER A 808 18.75 49.06 -13.78
CA SER A 808 18.16 50.39 -14.07
C SER A 808 16.89 50.53 -14.95
N ASP A 809 15.87 51.16 -14.36
CA ASP A 809 14.79 51.87 -15.04
C ASP A 809 15.27 52.89 -16.09
N ARG A 810 14.48 53.06 -17.16
CA ARG A 810 14.23 54.37 -17.78
C ARG A 810 12.78 54.51 -18.24
N SER A 811 12.26 55.73 -18.12
CA SER A 811 10.85 56.11 -18.23
C SER A 811 10.40 56.57 -19.62
N GLY A 812 9.20 56.14 -20.02
CA GLY A 812 8.10 56.99 -20.50
C GLY A 812 8.16 57.68 -21.88
N SER A 813 7.10 57.49 -22.67
CA SER A 813 6.46 58.56 -23.46
C SER A 813 5.02 58.19 -23.85
N GLU A 814 4.11 59.16 -23.83
CA GLU A 814 2.70 59.02 -24.22
C GLU A 814 2.51 58.91 -25.75
N GLY A 815 1.37 58.38 -26.21
CA GLY A 815 1.00 58.35 -27.63
C GLY A 815 -0.45 57.89 -27.87
N MET A 816 -1.26 58.75 -28.50
CA MET A 816 -2.73 58.64 -28.62
C MET A 816 -3.16 58.39 -30.08
N GLY A 817 -4.29 57.70 -30.31
CA GLY A 817 -4.91 57.50 -31.65
C GLY A 817 -5.65 56.16 -31.78
N VAL A 818 -6.95 56.06 -31.48
CA VAL A 818 -8.13 56.47 -32.28
C VAL A 818 -8.38 55.60 -33.53
N CYS A 819 -9.43 54.79 -33.42
CA CYS A 819 -10.41 54.31 -34.42
C CYS A 819 -10.07 54.34 -35.93
N ASP A 820 -10.38 53.24 -36.65
CA ASP A 820 -11.63 53.21 -37.44
C ASP A 820 -12.17 51.79 -37.73
N ARG A 821 -13.37 51.72 -38.30
CA ARG A 821 -14.22 50.53 -38.55
C ARG A 821 -14.06 49.98 -39.96
N GLY A 822 -14.40 48.71 -40.15
CA GLY A 822 -14.66 48.12 -41.47
C GLY A 822 -15.45 46.82 -41.37
N ALA A 823 -16.74 46.83 -41.69
CA ALA A 823 -17.60 45.66 -41.67
C ALA A 823 -17.75 45.04 -43.07
N GLY A 824 -17.83 43.71 -43.14
CA GLY A 824 -18.19 42.94 -44.34
C GLY A 824 -18.84 41.63 -43.91
N ALA A 825 -20.00 41.29 -44.49
CA ALA A 825 -20.83 40.16 -44.08
C ALA A 825 -21.34 39.37 -45.31
N ARG A 826 -21.93 38.19 -45.04
CA ARG A 826 -22.57 37.22 -45.99
C ARG A 826 -21.59 36.35 -46.78
N ASP A 827 -21.87 35.12 -47.22
CA ASP A 827 -22.81 34.02 -46.85
C ASP A 827 -22.21 32.72 -47.49
N GLY A 828 -22.55 31.46 -47.20
CA GLY A 828 -23.58 30.86 -46.34
C GLY A 828 -23.49 29.30 -46.36
N GLU A 829 -24.63 28.62 -46.54
CA GLU A 829 -24.86 27.20 -46.95
C GLU A 829 -24.19 25.99 -46.22
N LYS A 830 -25.08 25.06 -45.80
CA LYS A 830 -24.83 23.61 -45.66
C LYS A 830 -25.61 22.90 -46.77
N PRO A 831 -25.26 21.65 -47.12
CA PRO A 831 -26.07 20.56 -46.58
C PRO A 831 -25.21 19.40 -46.05
N GLY A 832 -25.83 18.39 -45.44
CA GLY A 832 -25.16 17.19 -44.99
C GLY A 832 -25.94 15.94 -45.38
N GLU A 833 -25.36 14.77 -45.16
CA GLU A 833 -26.05 13.50 -45.32
C GLU A 833 -25.56 12.45 -44.30
N ARG A 834 -26.44 11.51 -43.95
CA ARG A 834 -26.16 10.39 -43.05
C ARG A 834 -26.06 9.12 -43.89
N SER A 835 -25.07 8.27 -43.62
CA SER A 835 -25.13 6.86 -43.99
C SER A 835 -24.66 5.97 -42.84
N VAL A 836 -25.53 5.05 -42.45
CA VAL A 836 -25.33 3.98 -41.46
C VAL A 836 -24.60 2.80 -42.12
N ILE A 837 -23.87 1.97 -41.37
CA ILE A 837 -23.86 0.49 -41.44
C ILE A 837 -22.95 -0.13 -40.34
N HIS A 838 -23.18 -1.41 -40.04
CA HIS A 838 -22.90 -2.11 -38.79
C HIS A 838 -21.45 -2.60 -38.53
N ASN A 839 -21.18 -2.84 -37.24
CA ASN A 839 -20.25 -3.87 -36.77
C ASN A 839 -20.73 -5.27 -37.17
N HIS A 840 -19.86 -6.09 -37.75
CA HIS A 840 -19.79 -7.54 -37.52
C HIS A 840 -18.30 -7.94 -37.44
N GLY A 841 -17.98 -8.92 -36.59
CA GLY A 841 -16.60 -9.23 -36.20
C GLY A 841 -16.09 -10.59 -36.69
N HIS A 842 -15.14 -11.11 -35.91
CA HIS A 842 -14.53 -12.46 -35.95
C HIS A 842 -13.28 -12.68 -36.85
N THR A 843 -12.16 -12.80 -36.12
CA THR A 843 -11.17 -13.90 -36.13
C THR A 843 -10.17 -14.11 -37.29
N SER A 844 -8.92 -14.32 -36.86
CA SER A 844 -7.88 -15.24 -37.39
C SER A 844 -7.25 -15.03 -38.78
N SER A 845 -5.99 -14.58 -38.73
CA SER A 845 -4.77 -15.07 -39.44
C SER A 845 -4.88 -16.50 -40.06
N PRO A 846 -4.18 -16.88 -41.17
CA PRO A 846 -2.77 -16.51 -41.43
C PRO A 846 -2.23 -16.32 -42.88
N PHE A 847 -1.01 -15.77 -42.93
CA PHE A 847 0.07 -15.91 -43.93
C PHE A 847 -0.26 -16.34 -45.38
N ILE A 848 -0.07 -15.42 -46.34
CA ILE A 848 0.57 -15.70 -47.65
C ILE A 848 1.50 -14.52 -48.00
N ASP A 849 2.70 -14.86 -48.48
CA ASP A 849 3.71 -13.94 -49.03
C ASP A 849 3.38 -13.55 -50.48
N ASN A 850 3.47 -12.26 -50.83
CA ASN A 850 3.77 -11.85 -52.20
C ASN A 850 4.22 -10.39 -52.36
N THR A 851 5.35 -10.21 -53.02
CA THR A 851 5.89 -8.93 -53.47
C THR A 851 4.98 -8.20 -54.48
N ARG A 852 4.80 -6.89 -54.33
CA ARG A 852 4.73 -5.92 -55.46
C ARG A 852 4.80 -4.47 -54.98
N VAL A 853 5.69 -3.70 -55.60
CA VAL A 853 5.86 -2.26 -55.38
C VAL A 853 4.96 -1.48 -56.34
N HIS A 854 4.19 -0.51 -55.82
CA HIS A 854 3.74 0.65 -56.60
C HIS A 854 3.70 1.91 -55.72
N PRO A 855 4.22 3.06 -56.18
CA PRO A 855 4.30 4.28 -55.38
C PRO A 855 3.01 5.09 -55.46
N GLY A 856 2.45 5.50 -54.30
CA GLY A 856 1.24 6.32 -54.23
C GLY A 856 1.16 7.08 -52.91
N ALA A 857 1.23 8.41 -52.99
CA ALA A 857 1.39 9.33 -51.86
C ALA A 857 0.38 9.15 -50.72
N ILE A 858 0.88 9.01 -49.49
CA ILE A 858 0.14 9.30 -48.25
C ILE A 858 0.95 10.31 -47.44
N ARG A 859 0.32 11.43 -47.06
CA ARG A 859 0.89 12.42 -46.15
C ARG A 859 0.95 11.83 -44.73
N CYS A 860 2.11 11.36 -44.29
CA CYS A 860 2.33 11.05 -42.88
C CYS A 860 2.51 12.33 -42.06
N THR A 861 1.49 12.71 -41.29
CA THR A 861 1.66 13.57 -40.10
C THR A 861 1.90 12.70 -38.87
N SER A 862 2.83 13.13 -38.00
CA SER A 862 3.44 12.37 -36.89
C SER A 862 4.41 11.24 -37.33
N ALA A 863 5.68 11.62 -37.49
CA ALA A 863 6.78 10.66 -37.54
C ALA A 863 6.98 10.01 -36.16
N ARG A 864 7.24 8.70 -36.12
CA ARG A 864 7.81 8.06 -34.92
C ARG A 864 9.22 8.63 -34.68
N PRO A 865 9.66 8.80 -33.41
CA PRO A 865 11.05 9.17 -33.15
C PRO A 865 11.99 8.11 -33.73
N PRO A 866 13.19 8.50 -34.22
CA PRO A 866 14.16 7.54 -34.74
C PRO A 866 14.57 6.58 -33.62
N VAL A 867 14.47 5.29 -33.92
CA VAL A 867 14.93 4.21 -33.04
C VAL A 867 16.44 4.07 -33.23
N LEU A 868 17.20 4.30 -32.16
CA LEU A 868 18.62 3.95 -32.13
C LEU A 868 18.75 2.42 -32.17
N LEU A 869 19.75 1.92 -32.90
CA LEU A 869 20.10 0.51 -32.84
C LEU A 869 20.71 0.20 -31.47
N PRO A 870 20.19 -0.79 -30.72
CA PRO A 870 20.68 -1.10 -29.39
C PRO A 870 22.18 -1.37 -29.35
N GLY A 871 22.86 -0.88 -28.31
CA GLY A 871 24.29 -1.11 -28.06
C GLY A 871 25.30 -0.42 -29.00
N VAL A 872 24.87 0.49 -29.90
CA VAL A 872 25.80 1.18 -30.83
C VAL A 872 26.50 2.41 -30.21
N LEU A 873 25.96 2.98 -29.12
CA LEU A 873 26.52 4.14 -28.42
C LEU A 873 26.36 3.94 -26.90
N ASP A 874 27.44 4.05 -26.11
CA ASP A 874 27.34 4.03 -24.65
C ASP A 874 27.12 5.44 -24.10
N HIS A 875 26.05 5.64 -23.32
CA HIS A 875 25.78 6.86 -22.56
C HIS A 875 26.95 7.36 -21.69
N ARG A 876 27.82 6.45 -21.21
CA ARG A 876 29.00 6.79 -20.39
C ARG A 876 30.07 7.57 -21.15
N GLU A 877 30.11 7.47 -22.47
CA GLU A 877 31.08 8.16 -23.32
C GLU A 877 30.71 9.62 -23.60
N PHE A 878 29.53 10.08 -23.17
CA PHE A 878 29.03 11.43 -23.45
C PHE A 878 29.11 12.34 -22.24
N THR A 879 29.48 13.60 -22.47
CA THR A 879 29.51 14.66 -21.45
C THR A 879 28.54 15.79 -21.80
N ARG A 880 27.85 16.34 -20.78
CA ARG A 880 26.96 17.50 -20.94
C ARG A 880 27.80 18.77 -21.12
N VAL A 881 27.56 19.51 -22.19
CA VAL A 881 28.31 20.73 -22.53
C VAL A 881 27.39 21.95 -22.50
N ARG A 882 27.88 23.07 -21.95
CA ARG A 882 27.12 24.35 -21.88
C ARG A 882 27.23 25.20 -23.15
N THR A 883 28.10 24.84 -24.09
CA THR A 883 28.27 25.52 -25.39
C THR A 883 27.26 25.02 -26.41
N ASP A 884 26.94 25.85 -27.41
CA ASP A 884 26.02 25.45 -28.47
C ASP A 884 26.67 24.44 -29.43
N LEU A 885 26.16 23.20 -29.46
CA LEU A 885 26.66 22.11 -30.32
C LEU A 885 25.83 21.94 -31.61
N GLY A 886 24.88 22.82 -31.89
CA GLY A 886 24.00 22.75 -33.05
C GLY A 886 22.86 21.74 -32.90
N ARG A 887 22.58 20.98 -33.95
CA ARG A 887 21.49 19.98 -34.00
C ARG A 887 22.00 18.58 -33.64
N CYS A 888 21.13 17.79 -33.01
CA CYS A 888 21.39 16.39 -32.67
C CYS A 888 21.77 15.56 -33.90
N GLY A 889 22.89 14.86 -33.84
CA GLY A 889 23.35 13.95 -34.91
C GLY A 889 22.45 12.72 -35.11
N VAL A 890 21.58 12.39 -34.14
CA VAL A 890 20.65 11.26 -34.22
C VAL A 890 19.28 11.67 -34.75
N CYS A 891 18.66 12.71 -34.18
CA CYS A 891 17.29 13.09 -34.57
C CYS A 891 17.19 14.32 -35.48
N GLY A 892 18.25 15.10 -35.67
CA GLY A 892 18.27 16.32 -36.51
C GLY A 892 17.41 17.49 -35.99
N GLU A 893 16.44 17.24 -35.12
CA GLU A 893 15.45 18.23 -34.67
C GLU A 893 15.86 18.98 -33.40
N GLY A 894 16.33 18.24 -32.37
CA GLY A 894 16.65 18.82 -31.07
C GLY A 894 18.01 19.50 -31.01
N ARG A 895 18.15 20.52 -30.16
CA ARG A 895 19.44 21.16 -29.83
C ARG A 895 20.36 20.15 -29.15
N ALA A 896 21.58 20.01 -29.65
CA ALA A 896 22.58 19.14 -29.04
C ALA A 896 23.18 19.79 -27.78
N VAL A 897 23.27 19.01 -26.71
CA VAL A 897 23.77 19.40 -25.38
C VAL A 897 24.71 18.36 -24.76
N PHE A 898 24.85 17.19 -25.39
CA PHE A 898 25.82 16.15 -25.03
C PHE A 898 26.80 15.92 -26.20
N ARG A 899 28.07 15.63 -25.88
CA ARG A 899 29.13 15.32 -26.85
C ARG A 899 29.89 14.07 -26.42
N SER A 900 30.16 13.16 -27.36
CA SER A 900 30.98 11.96 -27.14
C SER A 900 32.45 12.31 -26.85
N ALA A 901 33.18 11.41 -26.20
CA ALA A 901 34.58 11.57 -25.83
C ALA A 901 35.51 11.73 -27.06
N ASP A 902 35.22 11.02 -28.15
CA ASP A 902 35.88 11.17 -29.45
C ASP A 902 35.50 12.49 -30.17
N GLY A 903 34.45 13.17 -29.68
CA GLY A 903 33.95 14.42 -30.20
C GLY A 903 33.20 14.35 -31.53
N HIS A 904 32.96 13.15 -32.08
CA HIS A 904 32.32 12.93 -33.38
C HIS A 904 30.79 12.92 -33.34
N VAL A 905 30.18 12.57 -32.20
CA VAL A 905 28.72 12.46 -32.04
C VAL A 905 28.22 13.51 -31.04
N VAL A 906 27.15 14.22 -31.41
CA VAL A 906 26.47 15.20 -30.55
C VAL A 906 24.99 14.87 -30.42
N LEU A 907 24.48 14.84 -29.18
CA LEU A 907 23.12 14.38 -28.86
C LEU A 907 22.31 15.47 -28.18
N CYS A 908 21.00 15.53 -28.50
CA CYS A 908 20.04 16.28 -27.70
C CYS A 908 19.62 15.50 -26.46
N GLU A 909 19.07 16.23 -25.48
CA GLU A 909 18.64 15.69 -24.19
C GLU A 909 17.67 14.51 -24.32
N ARG A 910 16.77 14.53 -25.31
CA ARG A 910 15.82 13.42 -25.58
C ARG A 910 16.50 12.15 -26.12
N CYS A 911 17.50 12.30 -27.00
CA CYS A 911 18.23 11.15 -27.54
C CYS A 911 19.17 10.55 -26.49
N TYR A 912 19.83 11.39 -25.69
CA TYR A 912 20.67 10.94 -24.59
C TYR A 912 19.85 10.25 -23.48
N ALA A 913 18.70 10.81 -23.09
CA ALA A 913 17.76 10.14 -22.19
C ALA A 913 17.31 8.77 -22.70
N GLY A 914 17.23 8.58 -24.03
CA GLY A 914 16.97 7.27 -24.64
C GLY A 914 18.09 6.25 -24.38
N LEU A 915 19.36 6.65 -24.53
CA LEU A 915 20.52 5.79 -24.21
C LEU A 915 20.61 5.48 -22.72
N VAL A 916 20.36 6.47 -21.84
CA VAL A 916 20.33 6.26 -20.38
C VAL A 916 19.19 5.30 -20.01
N ARG A 917 18.01 5.42 -20.63
CA ARG A 917 16.88 4.49 -20.46
C ARG A 917 17.25 3.07 -20.89
N GLU A 918 17.94 2.90 -22.00
CA GLU A 918 18.40 1.59 -22.49
C GLU A 918 19.39 0.95 -21.50
N GLY A 919 20.38 1.71 -21.00
CA GLY A 919 21.30 1.25 -19.96
C GLY A 919 20.60 0.88 -18.64
N ASN A 920 19.63 1.68 -18.20
CA ASN A 920 18.80 1.40 -17.03
C ASN A 920 17.98 0.11 -17.20
N THR A 921 17.36 -0.07 -18.37
CA THR A 921 16.62 -1.29 -18.73
C THR A 921 17.53 -2.52 -18.68
N GLY A 922 18.76 -2.42 -19.20
CA GLY A 922 19.75 -3.50 -19.15
C GLY A 922 20.09 -3.94 -17.73
N ARG A 923 20.21 -3.00 -16.78
CA ARG A 923 20.44 -3.24 -15.34
C ARG A 923 19.20 -3.69 -14.55
N GLY A 924 18.04 -3.84 -15.20
CA GLY A 924 16.81 -4.32 -14.57
C GLY A 924 15.93 -3.26 -13.91
N VAL A 925 16.15 -1.97 -14.20
CA VAL A 925 15.32 -0.86 -13.72
C VAL A 925 14.03 -0.81 -14.55
N GLY A 926 12.87 -1.03 -13.93
CA GLY A 926 11.55 -1.16 -14.58
C GLY A 926 10.39 -1.34 -13.61
#